data_AF-C1N0F1-F1
#
_entry.id   AF-C1N0F1-F1
#
_cell.length_a   1.000
_cell.length_b   1.000
_cell.length_c   1.000
_cell.angle_alpha   90.00
_cell.angle_beta   90.00
_cell.angle_gamma   90.00
#
_symmetry.space_group_name_H-M   'P 1'
#
loop_
_entity.id
_entity.type
_entity.pdbx_description
1 polymer ?
#
loop_
_entity_poly.entity_id
_entity_poly.type
_entity_poly.pdbx_seq_one_letter_code
_entity_poly.pdbx_strand_id
1 'polypeptide(L)'
;MNSAVTISHPGAFRPGARALKSARARVARGSARKALRVRAFALTSKKPSKSVDEDGRSLMSDPLSAMMNFISEMNPLASVFKSPSDKLHVHFGAGRLGFGLVIPALESSGSPYIVMNRPSAVWAPVVEREKEAQQHVAVKINGECTCGGRGLHVITEDDIRAHEEGILGIVHDALENGARGFLLLSMDVNLCAPVIAQATSFSCALGPAVQVLADHLMNLPDVEDETRPVLYACENDHSSVEKLQFALRTKVEAVPCMVDRICVDLTVSDDAKTVNVTAEGHEGSIVVLNQPESADGKKEQGPLAGDFVQNPENEADSSYLYRKKLLTVNGMHTVIAFRTLCSYASTQRNFSPPESCLALPLLSDETVTDEQRAEIWSWGVAQVLVLMWEHGIPTMMRVHGQDTTEGLVNILLDQLRTTLDRFFTIEDSTARVLGGGVSLRYEGRLLPTYETITNELLTAGWTPDCAQNVLLKQAGLELESLQTDLQMLVDEARPFAAVDKRARAMKELEEAMKEEQARSPHTGPHTTALAWEAVGLPPVEEVRAKFQESFEIIQVCNTARAGFGLRPIELCREEHKTLKEKQKAETLEALANLAKTNDGVVKSLNFLKVSGFKFAISTTSPKSRVIACLDTMRLADDFPQEKIHSGSSDFDPPRFKPAPDVYLKAAAAEEVGVEACIAVEDSLSGVGSAADAGVALIVGYVGGGHITAEALDGYAEALLAGGKSKNGRGADVVIRDMEDLPSVVNTFLDMRMDDPTTCDRDHFDFEKIRPALRDRCWTTAGKTGVVEVEDPNPR
;
A
#
# COMPACT_ATOMS: atom_id res chain seq x y z
N MET A 1 57.35 11.92 -15.12
CA MET A 1 58.70 12.53 -14.96
C MET A 1 59.43 11.76 -13.87
N ASN A 2 60.60 11.24 -14.23
CA ASN A 2 61.77 10.77 -13.45
C ASN A 2 61.67 10.80 -11.90
N SER A 3 62.17 9.83 -11.14
CA SER A 3 63.46 9.12 -11.28
C SER A 3 63.56 7.88 -10.36
N ALA A 4 64.42 6.96 -10.79
CA ALA A 4 64.79 5.68 -10.17
C ALA A 4 65.82 5.80 -9.01
N VAL A 5 66.07 4.67 -8.32
CA VAL A 5 67.38 4.07 -7.92
C VAL A 5 67.08 2.84 -7.00
N THR A 6 67.16 1.56 -7.43
CA THR A 6 68.31 0.60 -7.41
C THR A 6 68.94 0.36 -6.02
N ILE A 7 69.40 -0.82 -5.51
CA ILE A 7 69.62 -2.24 -5.91
C ILE A 7 69.93 -3.01 -4.59
N SER A 8 69.58 -4.30 -4.46
CA SER A 8 70.53 -5.40 -4.10
C SER A 8 69.86 -6.76 -3.82
N HIS A 9 70.25 -7.73 -4.64
CA HIS A 9 70.28 -9.18 -4.39
C HIS A 9 71.74 -9.55 -4.08
N PRO A 10 72.08 -10.68 -3.40
CA PRO A 10 71.94 -12.03 -4.00
C PRO A 10 71.77 -13.22 -3.03
N GLY A 11 71.54 -14.41 -3.58
CA GLY A 11 71.95 -15.67 -2.94
C GLY A 11 70.98 -16.84 -3.03
N ALA A 12 71.10 -17.63 -4.10
CA ALA A 12 70.41 -18.90 -4.31
C ALA A 12 70.89 -20.00 -3.35
N PHE A 13 70.04 -20.99 -3.02
CA PHE A 13 70.36 -22.43 -3.01
C PHE A 13 69.07 -23.28 -2.77
N ARG A 14 68.70 -24.07 -3.77
CA ARG A 14 67.97 -25.36 -3.68
C ARG A 14 69.02 -26.46 -3.97
N PRO A 15 68.92 -27.73 -3.53
CA PRO A 15 67.74 -28.58 -3.79
C PRO A 15 67.45 -29.71 -2.77
N GLY A 16 66.29 -30.36 -2.93
CA GLY A 16 65.98 -31.63 -2.25
C GLY A 16 64.66 -32.21 -2.74
N ALA A 17 64.73 -33.11 -3.72
CA ALA A 17 63.60 -33.82 -4.32
C ALA A 17 63.51 -35.27 -3.80
N ARG A 18 62.31 -35.86 -3.97
CA ARG A 18 61.88 -37.30 -3.88
C ARG A 18 60.96 -37.58 -2.69
N ALA A 19 59.87 -38.36 -2.81
CA ALA A 19 59.25 -39.02 -3.95
C ALA A 19 57.83 -39.47 -3.55
N LEU A 20 56.92 -39.49 -4.53
CA LEU A 20 55.67 -40.24 -4.49
C LEU A 20 55.93 -41.75 -4.34
N LYS A 21 55.06 -42.43 -3.60
CA LYS A 21 54.63 -43.80 -3.95
C LYS A 21 53.13 -43.98 -3.74
N SER A 22 52.50 -44.31 -4.85
CA SER A 22 51.16 -44.88 -5.04
C SER A 22 51.05 -46.31 -4.51
N ALA A 23 49.86 -46.72 -4.05
CA ALA A 23 49.33 -48.06 -4.33
C ALA A 23 47.78 -48.07 -4.23
N ARG A 24 47.15 -48.50 -5.32
CA ARG A 24 45.73 -48.84 -5.50
C ARG A 24 45.48 -50.33 -5.22
N ALA A 25 44.19 -50.66 -5.07
CA ALA A 25 43.47 -51.95 -5.27
C ALA A 25 43.06 -52.67 -3.97
N ARG A 26 41.86 -53.25 -3.81
CA ARG A 26 40.71 -53.52 -4.71
C ARG A 26 39.47 -53.94 -3.87
N VAL A 27 38.30 -53.52 -4.35
CA VAL A 27 36.92 -54.03 -4.28
C VAL A 27 36.62 -55.36 -3.54
N ALA A 28 35.56 -55.35 -2.72
CA ALA A 28 34.59 -56.45 -2.60
C ALA A 28 33.16 -55.91 -2.34
N ARG A 29 32.18 -56.45 -3.07
CA ARG A 29 30.74 -56.14 -3.02
C ARG A 29 30.05 -56.86 -1.86
N GLY A 30 28.99 -56.26 -1.30
CA GLY A 30 28.07 -56.96 -0.40
C GLY A 30 26.82 -56.13 -0.07
N SER A 31 25.69 -56.50 -0.68
CA SER A 31 24.34 -55.99 -0.43
C SER A 31 23.77 -56.51 0.90
N ALA A 32 23.07 -55.69 1.68
CA ALA A 32 22.01 -56.14 2.58
C ALA A 32 21.12 -54.98 3.06
N ARG A 33 19.86 -54.97 2.59
CA ARG A 33 18.71 -54.32 3.23
C ARG A 33 18.46 -54.98 4.60
N LYS A 34 18.15 -54.19 5.64
CA LYS A 34 17.47 -54.72 6.84
C LYS A 34 16.44 -53.74 7.37
N ALA A 35 15.21 -54.24 7.41
CA ALA A 35 14.02 -53.60 7.95
C ALA A 35 14.08 -53.50 9.49
N LEU A 36 13.60 -52.39 10.05
CA LEU A 36 13.38 -52.23 11.48
C LEU A 36 11.92 -52.60 11.80
N ARG A 37 11.75 -53.58 12.68
CA ARG A 37 10.47 -54.07 13.22
C ARG A 37 10.01 -53.20 14.38
N VAL A 38 8.76 -52.76 14.32
CA VAL A 38 7.97 -52.25 15.45
C VAL A 38 7.77 -53.37 16.48
N ARG A 39 7.96 -53.08 17.77
CA ARG A 39 7.54 -53.95 18.88
C ARG A 39 6.64 -53.16 19.84
N ALA A 40 5.44 -53.71 20.03
CA ALA A 40 4.38 -53.19 20.88
C ALA A 40 4.68 -53.40 22.39
N PHE A 41 4.13 -52.49 23.18
CA PHE A 41 4.13 -52.44 24.65
C PHE A 41 3.35 -53.60 25.28
N ALA A 42 3.82 -54.06 26.45
CA ALA A 42 3.02 -54.81 27.41
C ALA A 42 3.18 -54.16 28.79
N LEU A 43 2.08 -53.63 29.33
CA LEU A 43 1.96 -53.04 30.67
C LEU A 43 1.96 -54.15 31.73
N THR A 44 2.73 -53.97 32.80
CA THR A 44 2.54 -54.70 34.06
C THR A 44 2.35 -53.72 35.20
N SER A 45 1.27 -53.92 35.96
CA SER A 45 0.83 -53.08 37.07
C SER A 45 1.63 -53.37 38.35
N LYS A 46 2.22 -52.33 38.96
CA LYS A 46 2.57 -52.33 40.39
C LYS A 46 1.87 -51.16 41.08
N LYS A 47 1.13 -51.47 42.16
CA LYS A 47 0.42 -50.52 43.02
C LYS A 47 1.40 -49.63 43.81
N PRO A 48 1.09 -48.35 44.06
CA PRO A 48 1.87 -47.52 44.97
C PRO A 48 1.42 -47.70 46.44
N SER A 49 2.38 -47.61 47.35
CA SER A 49 2.21 -47.58 48.81
C SER A 49 1.80 -46.18 49.29
N LYS A 50 0.91 -46.11 50.29
CA LYS A 50 0.45 -44.86 50.94
C LYS A 50 1.40 -44.44 52.06
N SER A 51 1.81 -43.17 52.08
CA SER A 51 2.27 -42.44 53.28
C SER A 51 1.23 -41.38 53.67
N VAL A 52 1.11 -41.10 54.97
CA VAL A 52 0.07 -40.26 55.59
C VAL A 52 0.75 -39.20 56.45
N ASP A 53 0.33 -37.94 56.34
CA ASP A 53 0.73 -36.83 57.24
C ASP A 53 -0.29 -36.60 58.37
N GLU A 54 0.16 -35.95 59.45
CA GLU A 54 -0.47 -35.89 60.78
C GLU A 54 -1.83 -35.17 60.91
N ASP A 55 -2.41 -34.62 59.84
CA ASP A 55 -3.71 -33.91 59.88
C ASP A 55 -4.85 -34.60 59.09
N GLY A 56 -4.68 -35.85 58.66
CA GLY A 56 -5.80 -36.70 58.23
C GLY A 56 -6.58 -36.23 56.98
N ARG A 57 -6.01 -35.34 56.15
CA ARG A 57 -6.60 -34.95 54.85
C ARG A 57 -5.80 -35.54 53.69
N SER A 58 -6.51 -36.27 52.81
CA SER A 58 -5.98 -36.83 51.57
C SER A 58 -5.84 -35.73 50.50
N LEU A 59 -4.63 -35.27 50.22
CA LEU A 59 -4.33 -34.51 49.00
C LEU A 59 -4.22 -35.49 47.83
N MET A 60 -5.26 -35.57 47.00
CA MET A 60 -5.10 -36.12 45.66
C MET A 60 -4.31 -35.10 44.85
N SER A 61 -3.08 -35.44 44.47
CA SER A 61 -2.34 -34.70 43.45
C SER A 61 -3.13 -34.76 42.14
N ASP A 62 -3.42 -33.59 41.57
CA ASP A 62 -4.08 -33.46 40.27
C ASP A 62 -3.32 -34.27 39.20
N PRO A 63 -3.98 -35.21 38.50
CA PRO A 63 -3.38 -36.00 37.42
C PRO A 63 -2.73 -35.13 36.34
N LEU A 64 -3.23 -33.89 36.14
CA LEU A 64 -2.70 -32.94 35.18
C LEU A 64 -1.33 -32.37 35.62
N SER A 65 -1.18 -32.07 36.91
CA SER A 65 0.10 -31.64 37.49
C SER A 65 1.15 -32.75 37.48
N ALA A 66 0.75 -34.00 37.74
CA ALA A 66 1.65 -35.14 37.64
C ALA A 66 2.08 -35.44 36.20
N MET A 67 1.19 -35.23 35.23
CA MET A 67 1.48 -35.37 33.80
C MET A 67 2.36 -34.22 33.28
N MET A 68 2.15 -32.98 33.72
CA MET A 68 3.01 -31.83 33.40
C MET A 68 4.41 -32.00 33.99
N ASN A 69 4.54 -32.46 35.24
CA ASN A 69 5.85 -32.77 35.83
C ASN A 69 6.56 -33.92 35.10
N PHE A 70 5.83 -34.95 34.66
CA PHE A 70 6.40 -36.05 33.88
C PHE A 70 6.83 -35.63 32.46
N ILE A 71 6.11 -34.69 31.83
CA ILE A 71 6.50 -34.09 30.54
C ILE A 71 7.73 -33.18 30.72
N SER A 72 7.84 -32.47 31.85
CA SER A 72 9.02 -31.69 32.21
C SER A 72 10.25 -32.55 32.52
N GLU A 73 10.08 -33.75 33.08
CA GLU A 73 11.17 -34.68 33.40
C GLU A 73 11.70 -35.46 32.18
N MET A 74 10.94 -35.53 31.08
CA MET A 74 11.30 -36.28 29.87
C MET A 74 11.85 -35.40 28.73
N ASN A 75 11.98 -34.08 28.94
CA ASN A 75 12.57 -33.16 27.98
C ASN A 75 13.69 -32.34 28.64
N PRO A 76 14.98 -32.60 28.37
CA PRO A 76 16.09 -31.80 28.91
C PRO A 76 16.05 -30.32 28.48
N LEU A 77 15.22 -29.98 27.49
CA LEU A 77 14.99 -28.61 27.01
C LEU A 77 13.80 -27.91 27.72
N ALA A 78 13.21 -28.54 28.74
CA ALA A 78 12.18 -27.90 29.57
C ALA A 78 12.84 -26.94 30.58
N SER A 79 12.67 -25.65 30.28
CA SER A 79 12.84 -24.47 31.16
C SER A 79 14.27 -23.97 31.40
N VAL A 80 14.84 -23.31 30.38
CA VAL A 80 15.85 -22.25 30.58
C VAL A 80 15.33 -21.16 31.52
N PHE A 81 14.02 -20.95 31.48
CA PHE A 81 13.25 -20.01 32.29
C PHE A 81 12.62 -20.79 33.46
N LYS A 82 13.19 -20.65 34.66
CA LYS A 82 12.93 -21.51 35.83
C LYS A 82 11.60 -21.19 36.53
N SER A 83 10.87 -20.17 36.06
CA SER A 83 9.58 -19.73 36.60
C SER A 83 8.60 -19.35 35.48
N PRO A 84 7.28 -19.56 35.65
CA PRO A 84 6.24 -18.97 34.79
C PRO A 84 6.30 -17.43 34.68
N SER A 85 7.06 -16.76 35.56
CA SER A 85 7.29 -15.31 35.54
C SER A 85 8.46 -14.86 34.67
N ASP A 86 9.29 -15.77 34.17
CA ASP A 86 10.47 -15.44 33.37
C ASP A 86 10.06 -15.19 31.92
N LYS A 87 9.64 -13.96 31.62
CA LYS A 87 9.20 -13.55 30.28
C LYS A 87 10.41 -13.32 29.37
N LEU A 88 10.58 -14.13 28.33
CA LEU A 88 11.53 -13.87 27.25
C LEU A 88 10.86 -13.05 26.14
N HIS A 89 11.47 -11.93 25.78
CA HIS A 89 11.05 -11.12 24.65
C HIS A 89 11.96 -11.32 23.43
N VAL A 90 11.39 -11.34 22.22
CA VAL A 90 12.16 -11.34 20.97
C VAL A 90 11.83 -10.11 20.14
N HIS A 91 12.82 -9.25 19.92
CA HIS A 91 12.73 -8.09 19.05
C HIS A 91 13.35 -8.39 17.68
N PHE A 92 12.62 -8.13 16.61
CA PHE A 92 13.12 -8.25 15.25
C PHE A 92 13.51 -6.88 14.68
N GLY A 93 14.78 -6.73 14.30
CA GLY A 93 15.29 -5.53 13.63
C GLY A 93 16.30 -4.77 14.48
N ALA A 94 17.58 -5.05 14.24
CA ALA A 94 18.71 -4.35 14.87
C ALA A 94 19.03 -3.04 14.11
N GLY A 95 18.01 -2.30 13.68
CA GLY A 95 18.17 -1.07 12.90
C GLY A 95 18.30 0.19 13.76
N ARG A 96 18.34 1.35 13.10
CA ARG A 96 18.40 2.68 13.73
C ARG A 96 17.28 2.87 14.77
N LEU A 97 16.02 2.57 14.41
CA LEU A 97 14.88 2.72 15.32
C LEU A 97 14.82 1.63 16.40
N GLY A 98 15.21 0.40 16.05
CA GLY A 98 15.31 -0.71 17.02
C GLY A 98 16.24 -0.36 18.18
N PHE A 99 17.48 0.04 17.87
CA PHE A 99 18.44 0.48 18.90
C PHE A 99 18.15 1.87 19.46
N GLY A 100 17.61 2.77 18.64
CA GLY A 100 17.39 4.15 19.02
C GLY A 100 16.16 4.37 19.90
N LEU A 101 15.20 3.44 19.93
CA LEU A 101 13.94 3.64 20.66
C LEU A 101 13.42 2.35 21.32
N VAL A 102 13.35 1.24 20.59
CA VAL A 102 12.71 0.02 21.10
C VAL A 102 13.57 -0.68 22.16
N ILE A 103 14.88 -0.82 21.95
CA ILE A 103 15.79 -1.43 22.92
C ILE A 103 15.84 -0.67 24.24
N PRO A 104 15.92 0.68 24.27
CA PRO A 104 15.73 1.44 25.49
C PRO A 104 14.45 1.06 26.25
N ALA A 105 13.32 0.88 25.55
CA ALA A 105 12.06 0.47 26.20
C ALA A 105 12.11 -0.95 26.75
N LEU A 106 12.79 -1.86 26.05
CA LEU A 106 13.00 -3.24 26.51
C LEU A 106 13.91 -3.29 27.75
N GLU A 107 14.98 -2.51 27.76
CA GLU A 107 15.89 -2.37 28.90
C GLU A 107 15.17 -1.82 30.14
N SER A 108 14.31 -0.81 29.97
CA SER A 108 13.48 -0.27 31.06
C SER A 108 12.51 -1.28 31.66
N SER A 109 12.13 -2.34 30.92
CA SER A 109 11.28 -3.43 31.45
C SER A 109 12.03 -4.37 32.40
N GLY A 110 13.36 -4.43 32.29
CA GLY A 110 14.21 -5.38 33.02
C GLY A 110 14.08 -6.85 32.62
N SER A 111 13.19 -7.19 31.68
CA SER A 111 12.98 -8.57 31.21
C SER A 111 14.07 -9.00 30.23
N PRO A 112 14.47 -10.29 30.21
CA PRO A 112 15.36 -10.81 29.18
C PRO A 112 14.82 -10.60 27.76
N TYR A 113 15.68 -10.14 26.85
CA TYR A 113 15.28 -9.91 25.46
C TYR A 113 16.37 -10.26 24.44
N ILE A 114 15.95 -10.72 23.27
CA ILE A 114 16.83 -11.04 22.14
C ILE A 114 16.52 -10.11 20.98
N VAL A 115 17.54 -9.42 20.50
CA VAL A 115 17.49 -8.62 19.28
C VAL A 115 17.96 -9.48 18.12
N MET A 116 17.04 -9.86 17.25
CA MET A 116 17.30 -10.67 16.07
C MET A 116 17.51 -9.81 14.84
N ASN A 117 18.55 -10.11 14.07
CA ASN A 117 18.80 -9.46 12.78
C ASN A 117 19.62 -10.36 11.86
N ARG A 118 19.39 -10.25 10.56
CA ARG A 118 20.23 -10.97 9.59
C ARG A 118 21.69 -10.50 9.67
N PRO A 119 22.67 -11.38 9.39
CA PRO A 119 24.04 -10.96 9.10
C PRO A 119 24.05 -9.91 7.97
N SER A 120 24.88 -8.88 8.12
CA SER A 120 25.03 -7.83 7.11
C SER A 120 26.41 -7.20 7.17
N ALA A 121 26.76 -6.38 6.17
CA ALA A 121 28.06 -5.69 6.13
C ALA A 121 28.31 -4.81 7.38
N VAL A 122 27.26 -4.21 7.96
CA VAL A 122 27.35 -3.42 9.19
C VAL A 122 27.78 -4.29 10.38
N TRP A 123 27.35 -5.56 10.40
CA TRP A 123 27.63 -6.50 11.49
C TRP A 123 28.90 -7.32 11.29
N ALA A 124 29.54 -7.25 10.12
CA ALA A 124 30.73 -8.04 9.81
C ALA A 124 31.87 -7.87 10.85
N PRO A 125 32.19 -6.65 11.34
CA PRO A 125 33.22 -6.51 12.38
C PRO A 125 32.87 -7.23 13.69
N VAL A 126 31.60 -7.20 14.08
CA VAL A 126 31.10 -7.89 15.29
C VAL A 126 31.22 -9.41 15.12
N VAL A 127 30.79 -9.93 13.97
CA VAL A 127 30.87 -11.37 13.65
C VAL A 127 32.32 -11.86 13.62
N GLU A 128 33.23 -11.13 12.98
CA GLU A 128 34.64 -11.53 12.92
C GLU A 128 35.30 -11.52 14.30
N ARG A 129 34.97 -10.53 15.14
CA ARG A 129 35.46 -10.47 16.51
C ARG A 129 34.94 -11.62 17.38
N GLU A 130 33.68 -12.02 17.20
CA GLU A 130 33.06 -13.11 17.98
C GLU A 130 33.77 -14.44 17.76
N LYS A 131 34.28 -14.69 16.55
CA LYS A 131 35.08 -15.87 16.22
C LYS A 131 36.38 -15.99 17.04
N GLU A 132 36.92 -14.87 17.50
CA GLU A 132 38.15 -14.84 18.29
C GLU A 132 37.88 -15.07 19.78
N ALA A 133 36.86 -14.39 20.32
CA ALA A 133 36.44 -14.50 21.71
C ALA A 133 35.00 -14.00 21.88
N GLN A 134 34.26 -14.68 22.76
CA GLN A 134 32.90 -14.28 23.15
C GLN A 134 32.89 -12.81 23.60
N GLN A 135 31.98 -12.01 23.04
CA GLN A 135 31.93 -10.57 23.31
C GLN A 135 30.57 -10.05 23.72
N HIS A 136 30.60 -8.88 24.37
CA HIS A 136 29.43 -8.06 24.63
C HIS A 136 29.57 -6.74 23.88
N VAL A 137 28.49 -6.31 23.23
CA VAL A 137 28.44 -5.07 22.44
C VAL A 137 27.63 -4.02 23.19
N ALA A 138 28.28 -2.91 23.56
CA ALA A 138 27.59 -1.77 24.15
C ALA A 138 26.74 -1.04 23.11
N VAL A 139 25.59 -0.52 23.53
CA VAL A 139 24.75 0.36 22.69
C VAL A 139 24.86 1.77 23.25
N LYS A 140 25.21 2.72 22.38
CA LYS A 140 25.25 4.14 22.72
C LYS A 140 24.32 4.94 21.83
N ILE A 141 23.46 5.76 22.43
CA ILE A 141 22.64 6.75 21.72
C ILE A 141 23.23 8.12 22.03
N ASN A 142 23.67 8.86 21.01
CA ASN A 142 24.32 10.18 21.17
C ASN A 142 25.50 10.17 22.15
N GLY A 143 26.22 9.04 22.23
CA GLY A 143 27.37 8.84 23.13
C GLY A 143 27.02 8.33 24.53
N GLU A 144 25.74 8.30 24.91
CA GLU A 144 25.26 7.80 26.20
C GLU A 144 24.89 6.32 26.14
N CYS A 145 25.28 5.54 27.16
CA CYS A 145 25.06 4.10 27.18
C CYS A 145 23.62 3.76 27.57
N THR A 146 22.92 2.96 26.76
CA THR A 146 21.49 2.67 26.97
C THR A 146 21.18 1.24 27.40
N CYS A 147 22.12 0.31 27.29
CA CYS A 147 21.95 -1.11 27.64
C CYS A 147 22.48 -1.46 29.06
N GLY A 148 22.09 -0.67 30.06
CA GLY A 148 22.38 -0.94 31.48
C GLY A 148 23.87 -1.15 31.83
N GLY A 149 24.80 -0.68 30.98
CA GLY A 149 26.24 -0.85 31.13
C GLY A 149 26.82 -2.25 30.86
N ARG A 150 26.00 -3.28 30.60
CA ARG A 150 26.44 -4.68 30.41
C ARG A 150 26.68 -5.08 28.95
N GLY A 151 26.09 -4.35 28.01
CA GLY A 151 26.15 -4.69 26.59
C GLY A 151 25.31 -5.91 26.22
N LEU A 152 25.03 -6.05 24.93
CA LEU A 152 24.32 -7.19 24.36
C LEU A 152 25.29 -8.36 24.18
N HIS A 153 24.91 -9.53 24.70
CA HIS A 153 25.65 -10.76 24.45
C HIS A 153 25.46 -11.17 22.98
N VAL A 154 26.56 -11.28 22.22
CA VAL A 154 26.50 -11.61 20.78
C VAL A 154 26.28 -13.10 20.59
N ILE A 155 25.42 -13.46 19.65
CA ILE A 155 25.19 -14.85 19.22
C ILE A 155 25.22 -14.89 17.70
N THR A 156 26.10 -15.70 17.13
CA THR A 156 26.19 -15.97 15.69
C THR A 156 25.68 -17.37 15.33
N GLU A 157 25.49 -17.63 14.04
CA GLU A 157 25.12 -18.98 13.59
C GLU A 157 26.19 -20.03 13.88
N ASP A 158 27.46 -19.64 13.91
CA ASP A 158 28.56 -20.56 14.21
C ASP A 158 28.53 -20.95 15.69
N ASP A 159 28.20 -20.02 16.59
CA ASP A 159 28.00 -20.29 18.02
C ASP A 159 26.87 -21.28 18.23
N ILE A 160 25.73 -21.06 17.58
CA ILE A 160 24.56 -21.95 17.67
C ILE A 160 24.90 -23.37 17.19
N ARG A 161 25.70 -23.51 16.13
CA ARG A 161 26.11 -24.82 15.59
C ARG A 161 27.17 -25.49 16.47
N ALA A 162 27.98 -24.72 17.19
CA ALA A 162 29.04 -25.23 18.05
C ALA A 162 28.52 -25.66 19.44
N HIS A 163 27.45 -25.05 19.93
CA HIS A 163 26.87 -25.35 21.24
C HIS A 163 26.02 -26.63 21.23
N GLU A 164 26.24 -27.55 22.17
CA GLU A 164 25.56 -28.86 22.19
C GLU A 164 24.03 -28.73 22.31
N GLU A 165 23.56 -27.73 23.07
CA GLU A 165 22.14 -27.42 23.27
C GLU A 165 21.63 -26.30 22.33
N GLY A 166 22.41 -25.95 21.31
CA GLY A 166 22.09 -24.88 20.36
C GLY A 166 21.84 -23.53 21.03
N ILE A 167 20.94 -22.73 20.44
CA ILE A 167 20.66 -21.36 20.89
C ILE A 167 20.11 -21.27 22.32
N LEU A 168 19.32 -22.26 22.76
CA LEU A 168 18.71 -22.23 24.09
C LEU A 168 19.77 -22.40 25.19
N GLY A 169 20.76 -23.27 24.98
CA GLY A 169 21.88 -23.42 25.92
C GLY A 169 22.74 -22.16 26.03
N ILE A 170 23.04 -21.51 24.89
CA ILE A 170 23.78 -20.25 24.87
C ILE A 170 23.05 -19.17 25.69
N VAL A 171 21.74 -19.02 25.45
CA VAL A 171 20.91 -18.04 26.18
C VAL A 171 20.88 -18.38 27.67
N HIS A 172 20.71 -19.65 28.05
CA HIS A 172 20.72 -20.10 29.44
C HIS A 172 22.04 -19.75 30.15
N ASP A 173 23.16 -20.14 29.57
CA ASP A 173 24.49 -19.94 30.16
C ASP A 173 24.79 -18.44 30.32
N ALA A 174 24.43 -17.63 29.33
CA ALA A 174 24.58 -16.19 29.41
C ALA A 174 23.67 -15.54 30.47
N LEU A 175 22.42 -16.01 30.62
CA LEU A 175 21.50 -15.53 31.66
C LEU A 175 22.01 -15.86 33.07
N GLU A 176 22.57 -17.05 33.28
CA GLU A 176 23.21 -17.44 34.55
C GLU A 176 24.45 -16.59 34.84
N ASN A 177 25.18 -16.17 33.80
CA ASN A 177 26.29 -15.21 33.89
C ASN A 177 25.85 -13.74 33.94
N GLY A 178 24.55 -13.46 34.10
CA GLY A 178 24.02 -12.13 34.37
C GLY A 178 23.70 -11.27 33.13
N ALA A 179 23.76 -11.85 31.93
CA ALA A 179 23.25 -11.22 30.72
C ALA A 179 21.73 -11.01 30.80
N ARG A 180 21.23 -10.03 30.05
CA ARG A 180 19.79 -9.72 29.96
C ARG A 180 19.38 -9.34 28.53
N GLY A 181 20.26 -8.67 27.79
CA GLY A 181 20.09 -8.39 26.36
C GLY A 181 21.01 -9.23 25.49
N PHE A 182 20.51 -9.64 24.33
CA PHE A 182 21.24 -10.45 23.36
C PHE A 182 21.17 -9.84 21.95
N LEU A 183 22.24 -9.97 21.18
CA LEU A 183 22.27 -9.63 19.75
C LEU A 183 22.46 -10.93 18.95
N LEU A 184 21.35 -11.49 18.47
CA LEU A 184 21.35 -12.66 17.61
C LEU A 184 21.49 -12.24 16.14
N LEU A 185 22.65 -12.52 15.56
CA LEU A 185 22.96 -12.26 14.16
C LEU A 185 22.59 -13.47 13.29
N SER A 186 21.30 -13.83 13.28
CA SER A 186 20.72 -14.79 12.34
C SER A 186 19.23 -14.48 12.13
N MET A 187 18.75 -14.83 10.94
CA MET A 187 17.33 -14.92 10.60
C MET A 187 17.05 -16.26 9.89
N ASP A 188 17.88 -17.28 10.13
CA ASP A 188 17.56 -18.63 9.66
C ASP A 188 16.41 -19.19 10.49
N VAL A 189 15.31 -19.56 9.83
CA VAL A 189 14.07 -20.01 10.48
C VAL A 189 14.32 -21.24 11.36
N ASN A 190 15.18 -22.17 10.93
CA ASN A 190 15.41 -23.41 11.68
C ASN A 190 16.31 -23.18 12.90
N LEU A 191 17.36 -22.38 12.76
CA LEU A 191 18.25 -22.05 13.89
C LEU A 191 17.53 -21.23 14.97
N CYS A 192 16.61 -20.37 14.57
CA CYS A 192 15.91 -19.47 15.49
C CYS A 192 14.63 -20.08 16.08
N ALA A 193 14.06 -21.13 15.46
CA ALA A 193 12.81 -21.76 15.90
C ALA A 193 12.76 -22.11 17.40
N PRO A 194 13.83 -22.65 18.03
CA PRO A 194 13.79 -22.97 19.47
C PRO A 194 13.56 -21.74 20.35
N VAL A 195 14.16 -20.60 20.01
CA VAL A 195 14.04 -19.36 20.82
C VAL A 195 12.70 -18.67 20.56
N ILE A 196 12.21 -18.70 19.31
CA ILE A 196 10.89 -18.19 18.94
C ILE A 196 9.80 -18.96 19.70
N ALA A 197 9.93 -20.28 19.83
CA ALA A 197 8.97 -21.12 20.54
C ALA A 197 8.93 -20.88 22.07
N GLN A 198 10.00 -20.32 22.66
CA GLN A 198 10.09 -20.00 24.09
C GLN A 198 9.74 -18.54 24.40
N ALA A 199 9.69 -17.67 23.39
CA ALA A 199 9.36 -16.26 23.57
C ALA A 199 7.89 -16.10 23.97
N THR A 200 7.64 -15.26 24.98
CA THR A 200 6.28 -14.96 25.47
C THR A 200 5.70 -13.72 24.80
N SER A 201 6.55 -12.90 24.18
CA SER A 201 6.17 -11.72 23.43
C SER A 201 7.22 -11.38 22.38
N PHE A 202 6.79 -10.64 21.38
CA PHE A 202 7.60 -10.22 20.25
C PHE A 202 7.48 -8.72 20.03
N SER A 203 8.47 -8.08 19.42
CA SER A 203 8.32 -6.74 18.85
C SER A 203 9.10 -6.62 17.54
N CYS A 204 8.82 -5.63 16.72
CA CYS A 204 9.57 -5.44 15.47
C CYS A 204 9.75 -3.98 15.07
N ALA A 205 10.89 -3.70 14.43
CA ALA A 205 11.22 -2.43 13.76
C ALA A 205 12.07 -2.72 12.50
N LEU A 206 11.44 -3.36 11.51
CA LEU A 206 12.04 -3.88 10.27
C LEU A 206 11.75 -2.98 9.05
N GLY A 207 10.81 -2.05 9.15
CA GLY A 207 10.38 -1.22 8.03
C GLY A 207 9.79 -2.07 6.90
N PRO A 208 10.16 -1.83 5.63
CA PRO A 208 9.62 -2.57 4.48
C PRO A 208 9.83 -4.09 4.54
N ALA A 209 10.74 -4.58 5.39
CA ALA A 209 11.03 -6.00 5.56
C ALA A 209 10.13 -6.72 6.58
N VAL A 210 9.15 -6.04 7.18
CA VAL A 210 8.28 -6.61 8.24
C VAL A 210 7.56 -7.89 7.82
N GLN A 211 7.26 -8.09 6.53
CA GLN A 211 6.59 -9.29 6.02
C GLN A 211 7.40 -10.58 6.23
N VAL A 212 8.74 -10.48 6.39
CA VAL A 212 9.60 -11.64 6.68
C VAL A 212 9.25 -12.31 8.01
N LEU A 213 8.58 -11.60 8.92
CA LEU A 213 8.14 -12.17 10.20
C LEU A 213 7.14 -13.31 10.05
N ALA A 214 6.38 -13.34 8.96
CA ALA A 214 5.44 -14.42 8.69
C ALA A 214 6.16 -15.78 8.68
N ASP A 215 7.33 -15.87 8.04
CA ASP A 215 8.11 -17.12 7.92
C ASP A 215 8.59 -17.65 9.28
N HIS A 216 8.86 -16.74 10.22
CA HIS A 216 9.35 -17.06 11.56
C HIS A 216 8.24 -17.46 12.53
N LEU A 217 7.09 -16.76 12.47
CA LEU A 217 6.03 -16.90 13.46
C LEU A 217 4.92 -17.86 13.04
N MET A 218 4.79 -18.18 11.74
CA MET A 218 3.72 -19.05 11.23
C MET A 218 3.82 -20.50 11.72
N ASN A 219 5.02 -20.93 12.12
CA ASN A 219 5.25 -22.28 12.67
C ASN A 219 4.96 -22.40 14.17
N LEU A 220 4.56 -21.32 14.84
CA LEU A 220 4.06 -21.40 16.22
C LEU A 220 2.80 -22.28 16.27
N PRO A 221 2.56 -22.98 17.39
CA PRO A 221 1.33 -23.74 17.58
C PRO A 221 0.11 -22.81 17.48
N ASP A 222 -1.03 -23.33 17.04
CA ASP A 222 -2.29 -22.60 17.22
C ASP A 222 -2.60 -22.57 18.73
N VAL A 223 -2.95 -21.40 19.23
CA VAL A 223 -3.26 -21.14 20.64
C VAL A 223 -4.59 -20.41 20.73
N GLU A 224 -5.34 -20.65 21.81
CA GLU A 224 -6.60 -19.94 22.06
C GLU A 224 -6.36 -18.43 22.20
N ASP A 225 -7.34 -17.61 21.80
CA ASP A 225 -7.18 -16.16 21.62
C ASP A 225 -6.54 -15.44 22.82
N GLU A 226 -6.90 -15.84 24.05
CA GLU A 226 -6.43 -15.26 25.33
C GLU A 226 -4.99 -15.65 25.72
N THR A 227 -4.39 -16.63 25.02
CA THR A 227 -3.05 -17.17 25.34
C THR A 227 -2.03 -16.96 24.23
N ARG A 228 -2.43 -16.30 23.14
CA ARG A 228 -1.53 -16.00 22.01
C ARG A 228 -0.43 -15.03 22.47
N PRO A 229 0.84 -15.29 22.11
CA PRO A 229 1.90 -14.32 22.30
C PRO A 229 1.58 -13.00 21.57
N VAL A 230 1.96 -11.88 22.18
CA VAL A 230 1.70 -10.55 21.63
C VAL A 230 2.90 -10.09 20.80
N LEU A 231 2.67 -9.60 19.59
CA LEU A 231 3.67 -8.94 18.74
C LEU A 231 3.45 -7.42 18.71
N TYR A 232 4.30 -6.67 19.40
CA TYR A 232 4.30 -5.20 19.43
C TYR A 232 4.98 -4.64 18.17
N ALA A 233 4.19 -4.26 17.17
CA ALA A 233 4.68 -3.83 15.87
C ALA A 233 5.05 -2.34 15.87
N CYS A 234 6.30 -2.02 16.20
CA CYS A 234 6.89 -0.68 16.21
C CYS A 234 7.27 -0.22 14.79
N GLU A 235 6.28 -0.20 13.90
CA GLU A 235 6.45 0.12 12.48
C GLU A 235 5.77 1.44 12.10
N ASN A 236 6.38 2.17 11.18
CA ASN A 236 5.73 3.36 10.62
C ASN A 236 4.68 3.01 9.56
N ASP A 237 4.81 1.88 8.85
CA ASP A 237 3.85 1.42 7.84
C ASP A 237 2.79 0.50 8.46
N HIS A 238 1.67 1.12 8.86
CA HIS A 238 0.56 0.41 9.50
C HIS A 238 -0.17 -0.54 8.54
N SER A 239 -0.17 -0.24 7.23
CA SER A 239 -0.77 -1.14 6.22
C SER A 239 -0.04 -2.47 6.14
N SER A 240 1.29 -2.45 6.33
CA SER A 240 2.09 -3.67 6.41
C SER A 240 1.85 -4.43 7.71
N VAL A 241 1.58 -3.73 8.81
CA VAL A 241 1.19 -4.34 10.10
C VAL A 241 -0.18 -5.01 10.00
N GLU A 242 -1.18 -4.40 9.35
CA GLU A 242 -2.50 -5.01 9.13
C GLU A 242 -2.41 -6.32 8.33
N LYS A 243 -1.58 -6.35 7.28
CA LYS A 243 -1.30 -7.59 6.53
C LYS A 243 -0.68 -8.66 7.41
N LEU A 244 0.24 -8.27 8.30
CA LEU A 244 0.88 -9.19 9.23
C LEU A 244 -0.11 -9.71 10.28
N GLN A 245 -0.96 -8.84 10.84
CA GLN A 245 -2.06 -9.21 11.74
C GLN A 245 -2.95 -10.26 11.09
N PHE A 246 -3.35 -10.06 9.83
CA PHE A 246 -4.16 -11.04 9.10
C PHE A 246 -3.42 -12.36 8.90
N ALA A 247 -2.16 -12.32 8.47
CA ALA A 247 -1.34 -13.51 8.19
C ALA A 247 -1.08 -14.36 9.43
N LEU A 248 -0.93 -13.73 10.61
CA LEU A 248 -0.55 -14.40 11.85
C LEU A 248 -1.69 -14.51 12.88
N ARG A 249 -2.94 -14.21 12.50
CA ARG A 249 -4.10 -14.15 13.40
C ARG A 249 -4.36 -15.40 14.24
N THR A 250 -3.90 -16.59 13.86
CA THR A 250 -4.07 -17.81 14.70
C THR A 250 -2.86 -18.13 15.57
N LYS A 251 -1.78 -17.34 15.42
CA LYS A 251 -0.44 -17.62 15.96
C LYS A 251 -0.02 -16.61 17.01
N VAL A 252 -0.15 -15.33 16.68
CA VAL A 252 0.20 -14.21 17.56
C VAL A 252 -0.86 -13.12 17.46
N GLU A 253 -1.04 -12.38 18.54
CA GLU A 253 -1.80 -11.14 18.53
C GLU A 253 -0.87 -9.98 18.19
N ALA A 254 -0.88 -9.53 16.94
CA ALA A 254 -0.07 -8.39 16.52
C ALA A 254 -0.78 -7.07 16.88
N VAL A 255 -0.11 -6.24 17.68
CA VAL A 255 -0.59 -4.97 18.20
C VAL A 255 0.21 -3.85 17.54
N PRO A 256 -0.44 -2.91 16.83
CA PRO A 256 0.25 -1.79 16.23
C PRO A 256 0.79 -0.84 17.31
N CYS A 257 2.06 -0.51 17.22
CA CYS A 257 2.71 0.46 18.09
C CYS A 257 3.07 1.71 17.27
N MET A 258 2.53 2.84 17.69
CA MET A 258 2.91 4.12 17.14
C MET A 258 4.25 4.55 17.75
N VAL A 259 5.26 4.76 16.91
CA VAL A 259 6.61 5.13 17.36
C VAL A 259 7.05 6.50 16.82
N ASP A 260 7.63 7.36 17.65
CA ASP A 260 8.17 8.65 17.23
C ASP A 260 9.58 8.86 17.80
N ARG A 261 10.60 8.72 16.96
CA ARG A 261 11.95 9.20 17.22
C ARG A 261 12.73 9.26 15.92
N ILE A 262 13.46 10.36 15.71
CA ILE A 262 14.35 10.51 14.56
C ILE A 262 15.70 9.89 14.92
N CYS A 263 16.01 8.75 14.31
CA CYS A 263 17.31 8.10 14.38
C CYS A 263 18.02 8.24 13.03
N VAL A 264 19.08 9.03 12.99
CA VAL A 264 19.79 9.47 11.78
C VAL A 264 20.71 8.37 11.26
N ASP A 265 21.54 7.83 12.15
CA ASP A 265 22.64 6.93 11.76
C ASP A 265 22.85 5.79 12.76
N LEU A 266 23.45 4.70 12.30
CA LEU A 266 23.89 3.56 13.11
C LEU A 266 25.24 3.06 12.59
N THR A 267 26.25 3.09 13.46
CA THR A 267 27.61 2.64 13.15
C THR A 267 28.11 1.66 14.21
N VAL A 268 29.04 0.80 13.80
CA VAL A 268 29.79 -0.07 14.71
C VAL A 268 31.19 0.51 14.86
N SER A 269 31.70 0.62 16.09
CA SER A 269 33.05 1.12 16.36
C SER A 269 34.12 0.24 15.70
N ASP A 270 35.31 0.80 15.45
CA ASP A 270 36.42 0.07 14.82
C ASP A 270 36.87 -1.17 15.62
N ASP A 271 36.69 -1.14 16.94
CA ASP A 271 36.93 -2.29 17.81
C ASP A 271 35.74 -3.26 17.87
N ALA A 272 34.65 -3.02 17.16
CA ALA A 272 33.44 -3.84 17.16
C ALA A 272 32.73 -4.01 18.52
N LYS A 273 33.12 -3.26 19.55
CA LYS A 273 32.54 -3.37 20.91
C LYS A 273 31.37 -2.43 21.16
N THR A 274 31.14 -1.47 20.28
CA THR A 274 30.11 -0.45 20.48
C THR A 274 29.29 -0.26 19.22
N VAL A 275 27.97 -0.34 19.35
CA VAL A 275 27.01 0.16 18.36
C VAL A 275 26.64 1.58 18.77
N ASN A 276 26.95 2.54 17.91
CA ASN A 276 26.59 3.94 18.10
C ASN A 276 25.38 4.28 17.23
N VAL A 277 24.35 4.84 17.84
CA VAL A 277 23.17 5.40 17.19
C VAL A 277 23.20 6.91 17.38
N THR A 278 23.06 7.62 16.26
CA THR A 278 22.84 9.08 16.28
C THR A 278 21.35 9.32 16.17
N ALA A 279 20.77 10.00 17.15
CA ALA A 279 19.35 10.33 17.22
C ALA A 279 19.12 11.79 17.62
N GLU A 280 17.91 12.29 17.43
CA GLU A 280 17.53 13.59 17.97
C GLU A 280 17.61 13.63 19.50
N GLY A 281 17.67 14.83 20.08
CA GLY A 281 17.72 15.02 21.54
C GLY A 281 16.45 14.57 22.26
N HIS A 282 15.32 14.48 21.56
CA HIS A 282 14.09 13.92 22.11
C HIS A 282 14.25 12.42 22.38
N GLU A 283 13.82 11.97 23.58
CA GLU A 283 13.89 10.56 23.98
C GLU A 283 13.02 9.65 23.11
N GLY A 284 12.01 10.22 22.46
CA GLY A 284 11.08 9.56 21.58
C GLY A 284 9.79 9.16 22.30
N SER A 285 8.92 8.43 21.60
CA SER A 285 7.67 7.93 22.14
C SER A 285 7.27 6.60 21.51
N ILE A 286 6.71 5.70 22.32
CA ILE A 286 6.04 4.48 21.88
C ILE A 286 4.62 4.49 22.45
N VAL A 287 3.59 4.41 21.62
CA VAL A 287 2.20 4.27 22.05
C VAL A 287 1.66 2.93 21.56
N VAL A 288 1.25 2.06 22.48
CA VAL A 288 0.71 0.73 22.18
C VAL A 288 -0.79 0.86 21.93
N LEU A 289 -1.23 0.86 20.67
CA LEU A 289 -2.57 1.35 20.32
C LEU A 289 -3.70 0.44 20.78
N ASN A 290 -3.52 -0.87 20.90
CA ASN A 290 -4.59 -1.77 21.35
C ASN A 290 -3.98 -2.83 22.26
N GLN A 291 -3.59 -2.44 23.48
CA GLN A 291 -2.98 -3.37 24.40
C GLN A 291 -3.99 -4.48 24.77
N PRO A 292 -3.63 -5.76 24.62
CA PRO A 292 -4.51 -6.87 24.99
C PRO A 292 -4.79 -6.87 26.48
N GLU A 293 -6.03 -7.16 26.87
CA GLU A 293 -6.41 -7.36 28.27
C GLU A 293 -5.95 -8.75 28.73
N SER A 294 -5.41 -8.87 29.94
CA SER A 294 -5.15 -10.19 30.53
C SER A 294 -6.47 -10.87 30.93
N ALA A 295 -6.43 -12.20 31.12
CA ALA A 295 -7.60 -13.01 31.50
C ALA A 295 -8.29 -12.57 32.81
N ASP A 296 -7.64 -11.74 33.64
CA ASP A 296 -8.21 -11.13 34.86
C ASP A 296 -8.74 -9.70 34.64
N GLY A 297 -8.84 -9.23 33.38
CA GLY A 297 -9.36 -7.92 33.00
C GLY A 297 -8.44 -6.75 33.35
N LYS A 298 -7.17 -7.02 33.66
CA LYS A 298 -6.15 -6.00 33.91
C LYS A 298 -5.30 -5.77 32.67
N LYS A 299 -4.71 -4.59 32.54
CA LYS A 299 -3.65 -4.38 31.55
C LYS A 299 -2.35 -4.88 32.15
N GLU A 300 -1.89 -6.04 31.69
CA GLU A 300 -0.61 -6.58 32.12
C GLU A 300 0.53 -5.70 31.57
N GLN A 301 1.54 -5.38 32.39
CA GLN A 301 2.65 -4.56 31.92
C GLN A 301 3.43 -5.32 30.84
N GLY A 302 3.44 -4.77 29.62
CA GLY A 302 4.11 -5.37 28.46
C GLY A 302 5.64 -5.29 28.53
N PRO A 303 6.34 -5.86 27.53
CA PRO A 303 7.81 -5.87 27.48
C PRO A 303 8.41 -4.49 27.16
N LEU A 304 7.59 -3.52 26.73
CA LEU A 304 8.00 -2.15 26.47
C LEU A 304 7.63 -1.29 27.68
N ALA A 305 8.61 -0.63 28.30
CA ALA A 305 8.42 0.21 29.48
C ALA A 305 9.29 1.48 29.41
N GLY A 306 9.12 2.36 30.40
CA GLY A 306 9.81 3.66 30.49
C GLY A 306 8.86 4.84 30.30
N ASP A 307 9.31 6.04 30.65
CA ASP A 307 8.48 7.26 30.68
C ASP A 307 7.99 7.68 29.28
N PHE A 308 8.66 7.21 28.24
CA PHE A 308 8.30 7.45 26.83
C PHE A 308 7.37 6.37 26.24
N VAL A 309 6.97 5.36 27.01
CA VAL A 309 6.00 4.33 26.59
C VAL A 309 4.63 4.61 27.18
N GLN A 310 3.63 4.75 26.32
CA GLN A 310 2.24 5.02 26.70
C GLN A 310 1.33 3.87 26.29
N ASN A 311 0.42 3.51 27.20
CA ASN A 311 -0.60 2.49 26.99
C ASN A 311 -1.98 3.17 27.14
N PRO A 312 -2.65 3.55 26.04
CA PRO A 312 -3.94 4.22 26.08
C PRO A 312 -4.99 3.36 26.78
N GLU A 313 -5.95 4.00 27.48
CA GLU A 313 -6.95 3.27 28.27
C GLU A 313 -7.99 2.54 27.40
N ASN A 314 -8.32 3.07 26.23
CA ASN A 314 -9.38 2.58 25.35
C ASN A 314 -9.11 2.97 23.89
N GLU A 315 -9.90 2.43 22.96
CA GLU A 315 -9.77 2.67 21.52
C GLU A 315 -9.87 4.16 21.13
N ALA A 316 -10.68 4.96 21.83
CA ALA A 316 -10.80 6.39 21.55
C ALA A 316 -9.51 7.15 21.87
N ASP A 317 -8.85 6.80 22.98
CA ASP A 317 -7.55 7.37 23.37
C ASP A 317 -6.44 6.99 22.39
N SER A 318 -6.46 5.73 21.94
CA SER A 318 -5.55 5.22 20.92
C SER A 318 -5.72 5.93 19.59
N SER A 319 -6.97 6.07 19.14
CA SER A 319 -7.31 6.76 17.90
C SER A 319 -6.85 8.22 17.95
N TYR A 320 -7.06 8.90 19.10
CA TYR A 320 -6.58 10.27 19.31
C TYR A 320 -5.04 10.37 19.26
N LEU A 321 -4.32 9.54 19.99
CA LEU A 321 -2.84 9.59 20.02
C LEU A 321 -2.23 9.28 18.65
N TYR A 322 -2.80 8.30 17.94
CA TYR A 322 -2.45 7.98 16.56
C TYR A 322 -2.62 9.18 15.64
N ARG A 323 -3.82 9.78 15.67
CA ARG A 323 -4.14 10.94 14.84
C ARG A 323 -3.31 12.16 15.19
N LYS A 324 -3.02 12.36 16.48
CA LYS A 324 -2.14 13.43 16.98
C LYS A 324 -0.76 13.33 16.34
N LYS A 325 -0.08 12.17 16.36
CA LYS A 325 1.22 12.02 15.68
C LYS A 325 1.10 12.29 14.17
N LEU A 326 0.06 11.76 13.52
CA LEU A 326 -0.13 11.97 12.08
C LEU A 326 -0.25 13.45 11.71
N LEU A 327 -0.94 14.24 12.51
CA LEU A 327 -1.10 15.67 12.27
C LEU A 327 0.10 16.45 12.81
N THR A 328 0.32 16.47 14.12
CA THR A 328 1.25 17.41 14.76
C THR A 328 2.73 17.06 14.57
N VAL A 329 3.06 15.82 14.20
CA VAL A 329 4.44 15.42 13.88
C VAL A 329 4.58 15.27 12.37
N ASN A 330 3.93 14.26 11.77
CA ASN A 330 4.07 13.98 10.34
C ASN A 330 3.49 15.10 9.45
N GLY A 331 2.38 15.69 9.86
CA GLY A 331 1.73 16.80 9.15
C GLY A 331 2.57 18.06 9.25
N MET A 332 3.05 18.46 10.44
CA MET A 332 3.94 19.61 10.58
C MET A 332 5.25 19.46 9.82
N HIS A 333 5.84 18.27 9.81
CA HIS A 333 7.03 18.01 8.99
C HIS A 333 6.73 18.20 7.49
N THR A 334 5.53 17.79 7.06
CA THR A 334 5.04 17.99 5.68
C THR A 334 4.82 19.47 5.37
N VAL A 335 4.26 20.24 6.30
CA VAL A 335 4.06 21.70 6.19
C VAL A 335 5.41 22.40 6.02
N ILE A 336 6.39 22.09 6.87
CA ILE A 336 7.74 22.67 6.77
C ILE A 336 8.36 22.34 5.41
N ALA A 337 8.27 21.08 4.96
CA ALA A 337 8.81 20.67 3.66
C ALA A 337 8.15 21.39 2.47
N PHE A 338 6.82 21.55 2.46
CA PHE A 338 6.16 22.34 1.43
C PHE A 338 6.52 23.82 1.51
N ARG A 339 6.60 24.39 2.71
CA ARG A 339 7.00 25.78 2.92
C ARG A 339 8.42 26.03 2.40
N THR A 340 9.36 25.11 2.63
CA THR A 340 10.71 25.10 2.06
C THR A 340 10.68 25.07 0.53
N LEU A 341 9.93 24.14 -0.09
CA LEU A 341 9.83 24.04 -1.56
C LEU A 341 9.27 25.33 -2.17
N CYS A 342 8.20 25.86 -1.61
CA CYS A 342 7.53 27.06 -2.11
C CYS A 342 8.41 28.30 -1.92
N SER A 343 9.10 28.41 -0.78
CA SER A 343 10.10 29.47 -0.55
C SER A 343 11.27 29.38 -1.52
N TYR A 344 11.73 28.19 -1.87
CA TYR A 344 12.77 28.04 -2.88
C TYR A 344 12.26 28.50 -4.25
N ALA A 345 11.09 28.02 -4.67
CA ALA A 345 10.50 28.40 -5.96
C ALA A 345 10.29 29.91 -6.12
N SER A 346 9.87 30.62 -5.07
CA SER A 346 9.65 32.07 -5.12
C SER A 346 10.95 32.86 -5.35
N THR A 347 12.10 32.31 -4.99
CA THR A 347 13.42 32.93 -5.25
C THR A 347 13.94 32.69 -6.67
N GLN A 348 13.32 31.78 -7.43
CA GLN A 348 13.79 31.37 -8.75
C GLN A 348 13.00 32.10 -9.85
N ARG A 349 13.72 32.62 -10.86
CA ARG A 349 13.09 33.27 -12.01
C ARG A 349 12.58 32.22 -13.00
N ASN A 350 11.30 32.30 -13.38
CA ASN A 350 10.63 31.34 -14.29
C ASN A 350 10.70 29.88 -13.80
N PHE A 351 10.51 29.66 -12.50
CA PHE A 351 10.56 28.32 -11.93
C PHE A 351 9.42 27.44 -12.42
N SER A 352 9.75 26.19 -12.75
CA SER A 352 8.77 25.13 -13.01
C SER A 352 9.11 23.95 -12.09
N PRO A 353 8.12 23.41 -11.34
CA PRO A 353 8.36 22.27 -10.47
C PRO A 353 8.92 21.06 -11.24
N PRO A 354 9.99 20.41 -10.77
CA PRO A 354 10.52 19.20 -11.38
C PRO A 354 9.66 17.97 -11.08
N GLU A 355 9.76 16.93 -11.93
CA GLU A 355 9.09 15.64 -11.75
C GLU A 355 9.52 14.90 -10.48
N SER A 356 10.78 15.01 -10.10
CA SER A 356 11.31 14.47 -8.85
C SER A 356 11.38 15.56 -7.78
N CYS A 357 10.95 15.24 -6.56
CA CYS A 357 11.09 16.16 -5.43
C CYS A 357 12.55 16.62 -5.27
N LEU A 358 12.75 17.94 -5.21
CA LEU A 358 14.06 18.54 -4.92
C LEU A 358 14.54 18.07 -3.54
N ALA A 359 15.85 17.90 -3.39
CA ALA A 359 16.51 17.61 -2.12
C ALA A 359 17.07 18.91 -1.52
N LEU A 360 16.20 19.70 -0.91
CA LEU A 360 16.56 20.94 -0.22
C LEU A 360 16.62 20.69 1.28
N PRO A 361 17.59 21.28 2.00
CA PRO A 361 17.55 21.32 3.46
C PRO A 361 16.24 21.97 3.92
N LEU A 362 15.59 21.37 4.91
CA LEU A 362 14.40 21.98 5.51
C LEU A 362 14.74 23.30 6.19
N LEU A 363 13.72 24.14 6.37
CA LEU A 363 13.86 25.37 7.13
C LEU A 363 14.31 25.04 8.57
N SER A 364 15.35 25.72 9.01
CA SER A 364 15.98 25.65 10.33
C SER A 364 15.80 26.97 11.07
N ASP A 365 16.20 27.03 12.35
CA ASP A 365 16.14 28.26 13.12
C ASP A 365 16.94 29.42 12.50
N GLU A 366 18.00 29.11 11.74
CA GLU A 366 18.82 30.12 11.06
C GLU A 366 18.25 30.58 9.71
N THR A 367 17.35 29.80 9.10
CA THR A 367 16.90 30.02 7.72
C THR A 367 15.44 30.41 7.60
N VAL A 368 14.61 30.13 8.61
CA VAL A 368 13.20 30.49 8.66
C VAL A 368 13.02 31.99 8.95
N THR A 369 12.14 32.67 8.21
CA THR A 369 11.75 34.07 8.53
C THR A 369 10.67 34.13 9.61
N ASP A 370 10.49 35.30 10.23
CA ASP A 370 9.44 35.50 11.24
C ASP A 370 8.03 35.26 10.64
N GLU A 371 7.81 35.68 9.40
CA GLU A 371 6.55 35.43 8.68
C GLU A 371 6.33 33.93 8.44
N GLN A 372 7.36 33.21 7.98
CA GLN A 372 7.27 31.77 7.77
C GLN A 372 7.05 31.02 9.08
N ARG A 373 7.67 31.48 10.18
CA ARG A 373 7.46 30.90 11.52
C ARG A 373 6.02 31.12 11.98
N ALA A 374 5.43 32.29 11.71
CA ALA A 374 4.03 32.57 11.99
C ALA A 374 3.08 31.69 11.15
N GLU A 375 3.34 31.53 9.84
CA GLU A 375 2.58 30.62 8.97
C GLU A 375 2.63 29.18 9.50
N ILE A 376 3.83 28.67 9.82
CA ILE A 376 4.02 27.32 10.38
C ILE A 376 3.28 27.17 11.71
N TRP A 377 3.27 28.21 12.56
CA TRP A 377 2.50 28.21 13.80
C TRP A 377 0.98 28.12 13.54
N SER A 378 0.45 28.89 12.58
CA SER A 378 -0.95 28.82 12.15
C SER A 378 -1.35 27.40 11.72
N TRP A 379 -0.48 26.72 10.95
CA TRP A 379 -0.68 25.32 10.56
C TRP A 379 -0.69 24.35 11.75
N GLY A 380 0.20 24.56 12.72
CA GLY A 380 0.23 23.74 13.94
C GLY A 380 -1.06 23.86 14.74
N VAL A 381 -1.54 25.09 14.92
CA VAL A 381 -2.80 25.36 15.64
C VAL A 381 -4.01 24.81 14.89
N ALA A 382 -4.02 24.93 13.56
CA ALA A 382 -5.03 24.35 12.69
C ALA A 382 -5.13 22.83 12.88
N GLN A 383 -4.00 22.13 12.92
CA GLN A 383 -3.98 20.69 13.17
C GLN A 383 -4.51 20.31 14.55
N VAL A 384 -4.26 21.13 15.58
CA VAL A 384 -4.85 20.94 16.91
C VAL A 384 -6.37 21.15 16.88
N LEU A 385 -6.88 22.13 16.12
CA LEU A 385 -8.32 22.31 15.91
C LEU A 385 -8.96 21.09 15.23
N VAL A 386 -8.29 20.52 14.22
CA VAL A 386 -8.75 19.26 13.58
C VAL A 386 -8.82 18.13 14.60
N LEU A 387 -7.83 17.98 15.48
CA LEU A 387 -7.88 16.98 16.56
C LEU A 387 -9.06 17.18 17.51
N MET A 388 -9.34 18.44 17.89
CA MET A 388 -10.49 18.78 18.74
C MET A 388 -11.81 18.44 18.05
N TRP A 389 -11.91 18.67 16.74
CA TRP A 389 -13.06 18.34 15.91
C TRP A 389 -13.29 16.83 15.80
N GLU A 390 -12.23 16.06 15.52
CA GLU A 390 -12.34 14.62 15.26
C GLU A 390 -12.53 13.78 16.54
N HIS A 391 -11.93 14.17 17.68
CA HIS A 391 -11.88 13.32 18.87
C HIS A 391 -12.62 13.88 20.09
N GLY A 392 -12.95 15.17 20.08
CA GLY A 392 -13.64 15.85 21.16
C GLY A 392 -12.78 16.12 22.40
N ILE A 393 -13.14 17.18 23.12
CA ILE A 393 -12.41 17.66 24.31
C ILE A 393 -12.32 16.62 25.45
N PRO A 394 -13.36 15.85 25.80
CA PRO A 394 -13.29 14.90 26.92
C PRO A 394 -12.22 13.81 26.74
N THR A 395 -12.05 13.28 25.53
CA THR A 395 -11.02 12.29 25.20
C THR A 395 -9.63 12.89 25.40
N MET A 396 -9.42 14.09 24.85
CA MET A 396 -8.14 14.78 24.94
C MET A 396 -7.78 15.14 26.40
N MET A 397 -8.75 15.63 27.17
CA MET A 397 -8.56 15.92 28.60
C MET A 397 -8.13 14.69 29.39
N ARG A 398 -8.80 13.54 29.17
CA ARG A 398 -8.43 12.27 29.81
C ARG A 398 -7.00 11.84 29.46
N VAL A 399 -6.67 11.82 28.17
CA VAL A 399 -5.33 11.39 27.70
C VAL A 399 -4.20 12.25 28.26
N HIS A 400 -4.44 13.55 28.43
CA HIS A 400 -3.45 14.48 28.98
C HIS A 400 -3.56 14.69 30.50
N GLY A 401 -4.45 13.96 31.18
CA GLY A 401 -4.69 14.10 32.62
C GLY A 401 -5.08 15.52 33.05
N GLN A 402 -5.88 16.22 32.23
CA GLN A 402 -6.29 17.60 32.47
C GLN A 402 -7.75 17.67 32.92
N ASP A 403 -8.02 18.44 33.98
CA ASP A 403 -9.37 18.65 34.51
C ASP A 403 -10.03 19.94 34.01
N THR A 404 -9.27 20.79 33.30
CA THR A 404 -9.79 22.05 32.74
C THR A 404 -9.44 22.19 31.26
N THR A 405 -10.32 22.86 30.52
CA THR A 405 -10.09 23.24 29.12
C THR A 405 -8.82 24.08 28.96
N GLU A 406 -8.57 25.00 29.89
CA GLU A 406 -7.38 25.86 29.88
C GLU A 406 -6.10 25.04 30.09
N GLY A 407 -6.11 24.07 31.01
CA GLY A 407 -5.00 23.12 31.20
C GLY A 407 -4.73 22.30 29.95
N LEU A 408 -5.78 21.80 29.29
CA LEU A 408 -5.66 21.09 28.01
C LEU A 408 -5.06 21.97 26.90
N VAL A 409 -5.56 23.19 26.72
CA VAL A 409 -5.03 24.09 25.69
C VAL A 409 -3.56 24.40 25.95
N ASN A 410 -3.19 24.69 27.19
CA ASN A 410 -1.81 24.97 27.57
C ASN A 410 -0.86 23.81 27.21
N ILE A 411 -1.22 22.56 27.59
CA ILE A 411 -0.36 21.41 27.30
C ILE A 411 -0.26 21.11 25.80
N LEU A 412 -1.33 21.31 25.04
CA LEU A 412 -1.31 21.11 23.58
C LEU A 412 -0.43 22.15 22.88
N LEU A 413 -0.51 23.42 23.28
CA LEU A 413 0.33 24.48 22.73
C LEU A 413 1.80 24.30 23.12
N ASP A 414 2.09 23.87 24.34
CA ASP A 414 3.45 23.58 24.79
C ASP A 414 4.08 22.40 24.04
N GLN A 415 3.30 21.33 23.83
CA GLN A 415 3.71 20.19 23.01
C GLN A 415 3.93 20.59 21.54
N LEU A 416 3.08 21.46 20.99
CA LEU A 416 3.26 21.96 19.63
C LEU A 416 4.55 22.79 19.50
N ARG A 417 4.82 23.70 20.45
CA ARG A 417 6.09 24.47 20.49
C ARG A 417 7.30 23.54 20.54
N THR A 418 7.29 22.60 21.48
CA THR A 418 8.36 21.59 21.62
C THR A 418 8.56 20.81 20.33
N THR A 419 7.48 20.47 19.63
CA THR A 419 7.55 19.75 18.36
C THR A 419 8.15 20.60 17.24
N LEU A 420 7.81 21.89 17.17
CA LEU A 420 8.40 22.81 16.21
C LEU A 420 9.88 23.05 16.48
N ASP A 421 10.27 23.25 17.74
CA ASP A 421 11.67 23.40 18.14
C ASP A 421 12.51 22.16 17.77
N ARG A 422 11.92 20.95 17.90
CA ARG A 422 12.55 19.70 17.41
C ARG A 422 12.81 19.73 15.90
N PHE A 423 11.87 20.24 15.10
CA PHE A 423 12.05 20.27 13.65
C PHE A 423 13.09 21.29 13.18
N PHE A 424 13.22 22.43 13.87
CA PHE A 424 14.19 23.46 13.48
C PHE A 424 15.63 23.14 13.89
N THR A 425 15.84 22.17 14.78
CA THR A 425 17.17 21.79 15.29
C THR A 425 17.80 20.58 14.59
N ILE A 426 17.06 19.91 13.70
CA ILE A 426 17.51 18.70 13.00
C ILE A 426 17.73 18.99 11.52
N GLU A 427 18.86 18.55 10.97
CA GLU A 427 19.07 18.57 9.53
C GLU A 427 18.24 17.48 8.84
N ASP A 428 17.35 17.91 7.95
CA ASP A 428 16.57 17.03 7.09
C ASP A 428 16.35 17.66 5.70
N SER A 429 15.72 16.94 4.78
CA SER A 429 15.47 17.40 3.43
C SER A 429 14.04 17.16 2.92
N THR A 430 13.60 18.04 2.03
CA THR A 430 12.32 17.94 1.32
C THR A 430 12.19 16.60 0.59
N ALA A 431 13.26 16.07 -0.02
CA ALA A 431 13.24 14.79 -0.72
C ALA A 431 13.02 13.60 0.23
N ARG A 432 13.49 13.65 1.48
CA ARG A 432 13.23 12.58 2.45
C ARG A 432 11.77 12.61 2.92
N VAL A 433 11.27 13.79 3.26
CA VAL A 433 9.93 13.97 3.82
C VAL A 433 8.83 13.72 2.77
N LEU A 434 9.02 14.27 1.57
CA LEU A 434 8.04 14.23 0.49
C LEU A 434 8.32 13.13 -0.55
N GLY A 435 9.48 12.45 -0.48
CA GLY A 435 9.91 11.46 -1.49
C GLY A 435 9.03 10.22 -1.62
N GLY A 436 8.12 9.98 -0.68
CA GLY A 436 7.06 8.97 -0.84
C GLY A 436 6.02 9.32 -1.92
N GLY A 437 6.04 10.55 -2.43
CA GLY A 437 5.12 11.10 -3.41
C GLY A 437 4.65 12.48 -2.94
N VAL A 438 5.05 13.54 -3.63
CA VAL A 438 4.69 14.93 -3.27
C VAL A 438 3.17 15.09 -3.33
N SER A 439 2.54 14.56 -4.37
CA SER A 439 1.08 14.52 -4.55
C SER A 439 0.37 13.82 -3.40
N LEU A 440 0.85 12.63 -3.00
CA LEU A 440 0.27 11.85 -1.91
C LEU A 440 0.37 12.57 -0.56
N ARG A 441 1.44 13.34 -0.32
CA ARG A 441 1.60 14.12 0.91
C ARG A 441 0.74 15.39 0.89
N TYR A 442 0.59 16.01 -0.26
CA TYR A 442 -0.32 17.14 -0.44
C TYR A 442 -1.77 16.71 -0.18
N GLU A 443 -2.26 15.70 -0.90
CA GLU A 443 -3.65 15.23 -0.83
C GLU A 443 -3.96 14.52 0.49
N GLY A 444 -2.99 13.82 1.09
CA GLY A 444 -3.21 13.03 2.31
C GLY A 444 -2.92 13.76 3.63
N ARG A 445 -2.24 14.90 3.63
CA ARG A 445 -1.80 15.58 4.87
C ARG A 445 -2.01 17.09 4.88
N LEU A 446 -1.77 17.78 3.76
CA LEU A 446 -1.90 19.23 3.68
C LEU A 446 -3.35 19.64 3.41
N LEU A 447 -3.92 19.15 2.32
CA LEU A 447 -5.26 19.51 1.85
C LEU A 447 -6.37 19.16 2.85
N PRO A 448 -6.39 17.98 3.52
CA PRO A 448 -7.48 17.62 4.44
C PRO A 448 -7.57 18.54 5.66
N THR A 449 -6.42 19.06 6.14
CA THR A 449 -6.40 20.03 7.24
C THR A 449 -7.04 21.33 6.79
N TYR A 450 -6.66 21.84 5.61
CA TYR A 450 -7.26 23.04 5.03
C TYR A 450 -8.76 22.89 4.79
N GLU A 451 -9.20 21.79 4.17
CA GLU A 451 -10.62 21.52 3.88
C GLU A 451 -11.45 21.43 5.16
N THR A 452 -10.91 20.82 6.22
CA THR A 452 -11.60 20.75 7.52
C THR A 452 -11.72 22.14 8.16
N ILE A 453 -10.66 22.94 8.10
CA ILE A 453 -10.60 24.25 8.73
C ILE A 453 -11.46 25.31 8.01
N THR A 454 -11.60 25.20 6.69
CA THR A 454 -12.45 26.10 5.89
C THR A 454 -13.90 25.63 5.78
N ASN A 455 -14.23 24.45 6.30
CA ASN A 455 -15.60 23.95 6.32
C ASN A 455 -16.47 24.76 7.29
N GLU A 456 -17.61 25.27 6.82
CA GLU A 456 -18.56 26.03 7.64
C GLU A 456 -19.06 25.24 8.87
N LEU A 457 -19.15 23.91 8.75
CA LEU A 457 -19.60 23.04 9.84
C LEU A 457 -18.62 22.99 11.01
N LEU A 458 -17.33 23.31 10.82
CA LEU A 458 -16.33 23.25 11.89
C LEU A 458 -16.73 24.13 13.09
N THR A 459 -17.24 25.33 12.78
CA THR A 459 -17.61 26.34 13.79
C THR A 459 -19.03 26.17 14.30
N ALA A 460 -19.79 25.21 13.75
CA ALA A 460 -21.15 24.96 14.17
C ALA A 460 -21.18 24.55 15.66
N GLY A 461 -21.87 25.35 16.48
CA GLY A 461 -21.99 25.11 17.91
C GLY A 461 -20.84 25.66 18.77
N TRP A 462 -19.90 26.42 18.18
CA TRP A 462 -18.89 27.12 18.98
C TRP A 462 -19.55 28.21 19.84
N THR A 463 -19.15 28.27 21.11
CA THR A 463 -19.53 29.33 22.05
C THR A 463 -18.31 30.23 22.31
N PRO A 464 -18.50 31.48 22.80
CA PRO A 464 -17.38 32.37 23.08
C PRO A 464 -16.30 31.75 23.99
N ASP A 465 -16.71 30.91 24.94
CA ASP A 465 -15.84 30.28 25.93
C ASP A 465 -15.47 28.82 25.58
N CYS A 466 -15.74 28.36 24.35
CA CYS A 466 -15.38 27.01 23.94
C CYS A 466 -13.86 26.82 23.85
N ALA A 467 -13.40 25.57 23.97
CA ALA A 467 -11.98 25.21 23.96
C ALA A 467 -11.23 25.69 22.72
N GLN A 468 -11.91 25.68 21.57
CA GLN A 468 -11.37 26.10 20.29
C GLN A 468 -11.06 27.60 20.27
N ASN A 469 -11.95 28.43 20.82
CA ASN A 469 -11.71 29.86 20.96
C ASN A 469 -10.64 30.17 22.01
N VAL A 470 -10.57 29.40 23.10
CA VAL A 470 -9.47 29.50 24.08
C VAL A 470 -8.13 29.17 23.42
N LEU A 471 -8.07 28.13 22.60
CA LEU A 471 -6.89 27.75 21.83
C LEU A 471 -6.44 28.86 20.89
N LEU A 472 -7.33 29.37 20.04
CA LEU A 472 -7.03 30.47 19.10
C LEU A 472 -6.50 31.71 19.84
N LYS A 473 -7.20 32.11 20.90
CA LYS A 473 -6.81 33.27 21.72
C LYS A 473 -5.44 33.10 22.38
N GLN A 474 -5.16 31.95 22.98
CA GLN A 474 -3.86 31.68 23.62
C GLN A 474 -2.74 31.49 22.60
N ALA A 475 -3.07 31.02 21.40
CA ALA A 475 -2.14 30.94 20.28
C ALA A 475 -1.85 32.31 19.63
N GLY A 476 -2.63 33.34 19.95
CA GLY A 476 -2.52 34.66 19.36
C GLY A 476 -3.03 34.74 17.92
N LEU A 477 -4.01 33.90 17.56
CA LEU A 477 -4.53 33.77 16.20
C LEU A 477 -6.04 34.07 16.15
N GLU A 478 -6.45 34.66 15.03
CA GLU A 478 -7.85 34.76 14.62
C GLU A 478 -8.13 33.71 13.54
N LEU A 479 -9.33 33.11 13.54
CA LEU A 479 -9.67 32.02 12.63
C LEU A 479 -9.52 32.41 11.15
N GLU A 480 -9.92 33.64 10.79
CA GLU A 480 -9.84 34.16 9.41
C GLU A 480 -8.38 34.31 8.94
N SER A 481 -7.49 34.79 9.82
CA SER A 481 -6.06 34.90 9.52
C SER A 481 -5.45 33.50 9.32
N LEU A 482 -5.79 32.57 10.20
CA LEU A 482 -5.34 31.17 10.10
C LEU A 482 -5.81 30.53 8.79
N GLN A 483 -7.08 30.71 8.41
CA GLN A 483 -7.61 30.21 7.13
C GLN A 483 -6.85 30.78 5.92
N THR A 484 -6.47 32.06 5.99
CA THR A 484 -5.67 32.73 4.94
C THR A 484 -4.28 32.11 4.82
N ASP A 485 -3.57 31.90 5.94
CA ASP A 485 -2.25 31.26 5.95
C ASP A 485 -2.28 29.84 5.37
N LEU A 486 -3.34 29.08 5.69
CA LEU A 486 -3.53 27.74 5.15
C LEU A 486 -3.78 27.76 3.63
N GLN A 487 -4.65 28.66 3.16
CA GLN A 487 -4.93 28.83 1.73
C GLN A 487 -3.65 29.11 0.93
N MET A 488 -2.83 30.05 1.40
CA MET A 488 -1.62 30.45 0.69
C MET A 488 -0.68 29.27 0.45
N LEU A 489 -0.37 28.49 1.49
CA LEU A 489 0.54 27.35 1.33
C LEU A 489 -0.09 26.24 0.46
N VAL A 490 -1.40 25.99 0.57
CA VAL A 490 -2.11 25.00 -0.27
C VAL A 490 -2.05 25.38 -1.75
N ASP A 491 -2.20 26.66 -2.07
CA ASP A 491 -2.15 27.14 -3.46
C ASP A 491 -0.73 27.13 -4.01
N GLU A 492 0.25 27.56 -3.23
CA GLU A 492 1.66 27.56 -3.63
C GLU A 492 2.22 26.14 -3.81
N ALA A 493 1.77 25.17 -3.01
CA ALA A 493 2.20 23.78 -3.08
C ALA A 493 1.53 22.99 -4.23
N ARG A 494 0.34 23.43 -4.70
CA ARG A 494 -0.47 22.75 -5.72
C ARG A 494 0.30 22.41 -7.01
N PRO A 495 1.14 23.29 -7.59
CA PRO A 495 1.89 22.97 -8.80
C PRO A 495 2.88 21.81 -8.62
N PHE A 496 3.53 21.70 -7.45
CA PHE A 496 4.45 20.59 -7.16
C PHE A 496 3.70 19.26 -7.09
N ALA A 497 2.54 19.25 -6.42
CA ALA A 497 1.69 18.07 -6.33
C ALA A 497 1.17 17.63 -7.70
N ALA A 498 0.75 18.56 -8.56
CA ALA A 498 0.25 18.26 -9.89
C ALA A 498 1.32 17.61 -10.80
N VAL A 499 2.56 18.12 -10.76
CA VAL A 499 3.68 17.56 -11.54
C VAL A 499 4.05 16.16 -11.07
N ASP A 500 4.21 15.94 -9.76
CA ASP A 500 4.49 14.61 -9.19
C ASP A 500 3.37 13.62 -9.51
N LYS A 501 2.10 14.02 -9.39
CA LYS A 501 0.94 13.17 -9.71
C LYS A 501 1.00 12.67 -11.16
N ARG A 502 1.29 13.57 -12.10
CA ARG A 502 1.45 13.24 -13.52
C ARG A 502 2.64 12.30 -13.75
N ALA A 503 3.80 12.58 -13.15
CA ALA A 503 5.00 11.75 -13.29
C ALA A 503 4.78 10.33 -12.76
N ARG A 504 4.11 10.19 -11.61
CA ARG A 504 3.75 8.90 -11.02
C ARG A 504 2.77 8.11 -11.90
N ALA A 505 1.73 8.74 -12.41
CA ALA A 505 0.78 8.11 -13.31
C ALA A 505 1.46 7.61 -14.60
N MET A 506 2.38 8.40 -15.18
CA MET A 506 3.17 7.96 -16.33
C MET A 506 4.06 6.75 -16.00
N LYS A 507 4.70 6.74 -14.83
CA LYS A 507 5.54 5.60 -14.41
C LYS A 507 4.72 4.33 -14.19
N GLU A 508 3.56 4.43 -13.53
CA GLU A 508 2.65 3.30 -13.31
C GLU A 508 2.12 2.74 -14.65
N LEU A 509 1.81 3.62 -15.62
CA LEU A 509 1.42 3.23 -16.97
C LEU A 509 2.57 2.51 -17.71
N GLU A 510 3.80 3.05 -17.64
CA GLU A 510 4.97 2.39 -18.23
C GLU A 510 5.27 1.02 -17.62
N GLU A 511 5.16 0.88 -16.30
CA GLU A 511 5.32 -0.40 -15.60
C GLU A 511 4.23 -1.40 -16.00
N ALA A 512 2.96 -0.96 -16.07
CA ALA A 512 1.86 -1.78 -16.55
C ALA A 512 2.05 -2.23 -18.01
N MET A 513 2.50 -1.34 -18.90
CA MET A 513 2.81 -1.67 -20.29
C MET A 513 3.98 -2.65 -20.40
N LYS A 514 5.02 -2.51 -19.57
CA LYS A 514 6.16 -3.44 -19.51
C LYS A 514 5.72 -4.82 -18.98
N GLU A 515 4.86 -4.87 -17.97
CA GLU A 515 4.29 -6.12 -17.46
C GLU A 515 3.39 -6.81 -18.49
N GLU A 516 2.57 -6.05 -19.23
CA GLU A 516 1.71 -6.58 -20.28
C GLU A 516 2.52 -7.11 -21.48
N GLN A 517 3.58 -6.40 -21.89
CA GLN A 517 4.52 -6.86 -22.91
C GLN A 517 5.30 -8.11 -22.45
N ALA A 518 5.71 -8.17 -21.18
CA ALA A 518 6.40 -9.33 -20.61
C ALA A 518 5.48 -10.56 -20.47
N ARG A 519 4.17 -10.37 -20.29
CA ARG A 519 3.17 -11.44 -20.22
C ARG A 519 2.73 -11.98 -21.58
N SER A 520 3.14 -11.36 -22.70
CA SER A 520 2.67 -11.74 -24.03
C SER A 520 3.79 -12.15 -24.99
N PRO A 521 4.28 -13.42 -24.94
CA PRO A 521 4.81 -14.05 -26.14
C PRO A 521 3.63 -14.59 -26.96
N HIS A 522 3.38 -13.99 -28.12
CA HIS A 522 2.46 -14.42 -29.18
C HIS A 522 1.67 -15.72 -28.93
N THR A 523 0.45 -15.65 -28.39
CA THR A 523 -0.60 -16.66 -28.66
C THR A 523 -1.98 -16.04 -28.48
N GLY A 524 -2.88 -16.30 -29.43
CA GLY A 524 -4.25 -15.75 -29.47
C GLY A 524 -5.23 -16.39 -28.46
N PRO A 525 -6.51 -15.96 -28.46
CA PRO A 525 -7.42 -16.04 -27.32
C PRO A 525 -8.12 -17.41 -27.09
N HIS A 526 -7.45 -18.53 -27.37
CA HIS A 526 -8.07 -19.87 -27.28
C HIS A 526 -7.45 -20.82 -26.25
N THR A 527 -6.53 -20.38 -25.39
CA THR A 527 -5.73 -21.30 -24.54
C THR A 527 -6.09 -21.36 -23.06
N THR A 528 -7.05 -20.58 -22.55
CA THR A 528 -7.33 -20.56 -21.10
C THR A 528 -7.94 -21.85 -20.55
N ALA A 529 -8.73 -22.60 -21.35
CA ALA A 529 -9.30 -23.87 -20.90
C ALA A 529 -8.26 -25.01 -20.83
N LEU A 530 -7.28 -25.03 -21.73
CA LEU A 530 -6.24 -26.07 -21.77
C LEU A 530 -5.18 -25.89 -20.66
N ALA A 531 -5.05 -24.68 -20.11
CA ALA A 531 -4.10 -24.39 -19.04
C ALA A 531 -4.55 -24.91 -17.67
N TRP A 532 -5.85 -25.05 -17.40
CA TRP A 532 -6.34 -25.42 -16.05
C TRP A 532 -6.26 -26.92 -15.76
N GLU A 533 -6.57 -27.78 -16.75
CA GLU A 533 -6.40 -29.23 -16.61
C GLU A 533 -4.93 -29.64 -16.46
N ALA A 534 -4.01 -28.88 -17.06
CA ALA A 534 -2.57 -29.16 -17.00
C ALA A 534 -1.95 -28.93 -15.60
N VAL A 535 -2.61 -28.14 -14.74
CA VAL A 535 -2.16 -27.86 -13.36
C VAL A 535 -3.00 -28.65 -12.33
N GLY A 536 -3.91 -29.52 -12.79
CA GLY A 536 -4.70 -30.40 -11.92
C GLY A 536 -5.79 -29.71 -11.11
N LEU A 537 -6.20 -28.50 -11.50
CA LEU A 537 -7.29 -27.78 -10.83
C LEU A 537 -8.65 -28.15 -11.44
N PRO A 538 -9.70 -28.36 -10.62
CA PRO A 538 -11.04 -28.63 -11.12
C PRO A 538 -11.62 -27.40 -11.86
N PRO A 539 -12.51 -27.59 -12.86
CA PRO A 539 -13.22 -26.50 -13.52
C PRO A 539 -13.98 -25.62 -12.51
N VAL A 540 -14.06 -24.31 -12.78
CA VAL A 540 -14.74 -23.37 -11.87
C VAL A 540 -16.19 -23.76 -11.61
N GLU A 541 -16.89 -24.30 -12.61
CA GLU A 541 -18.26 -24.80 -12.46
C GLU A 541 -18.34 -25.97 -11.47
N GLU A 542 -17.33 -26.84 -11.44
CA GLU A 542 -17.26 -27.96 -10.49
C GLU A 542 -17.00 -27.46 -9.07
N VAL A 543 -16.04 -26.55 -8.90
CA VAL A 543 -15.74 -25.91 -7.60
C VAL A 543 -16.99 -25.21 -7.05
N ARG A 544 -17.71 -24.49 -7.90
CA ARG A 544 -18.98 -23.82 -7.57
C ARG A 544 -20.13 -24.80 -7.34
N ALA A 545 -20.20 -25.95 -8.01
CA ALA A 545 -21.21 -26.95 -7.68
C ALA A 545 -20.96 -27.59 -6.30
N LYS A 546 -19.68 -27.65 -5.88
CA LYS A 546 -19.24 -28.28 -4.62
C LYS A 546 -19.10 -27.33 -3.43
N PHE A 547 -19.36 -26.03 -3.60
CA PHE A 547 -19.18 -25.02 -2.54
C PHE A 547 -17.74 -24.94 -2.02
N GLN A 548 -16.76 -25.10 -2.93
CA GLN A 548 -15.33 -25.14 -2.61
C GLN A 548 -14.58 -23.89 -3.08
N GLU A 549 -15.30 -22.82 -3.41
CA GLU A 549 -14.64 -21.57 -3.79
C GLU A 549 -13.85 -20.99 -2.60
N SER A 550 -12.68 -20.42 -2.87
CA SER A 550 -11.90 -19.72 -1.85
C SER A 550 -12.74 -18.60 -1.25
N PHE A 551 -12.83 -18.57 0.09
CA PHE A 551 -13.52 -17.53 0.84
C PHE A 551 -12.99 -16.13 0.49
N GLU A 552 -11.68 -15.97 0.32
CA GLU A 552 -11.05 -14.69 -0.06
C GLU A 552 -11.52 -14.22 -1.43
N ILE A 553 -11.64 -15.15 -2.39
CA ILE A 553 -12.14 -14.84 -3.73
C ILE A 553 -13.62 -14.45 -3.67
N ILE A 554 -14.43 -15.14 -2.87
CA ILE A 554 -15.84 -14.78 -2.65
C ILE A 554 -15.94 -13.37 -2.06
N GLN A 555 -15.12 -13.03 -1.07
CA GLN A 555 -15.13 -11.71 -0.46
C GLN A 555 -14.74 -10.62 -1.45
N VAL A 556 -13.65 -10.77 -2.20
CA VAL A 556 -13.25 -9.80 -3.24
C VAL A 556 -14.37 -9.64 -4.28
N CYS A 557 -14.96 -10.74 -4.74
CA CYS A 557 -16.08 -10.71 -5.67
C CYS A 557 -17.29 -9.97 -5.07
N ASN A 558 -17.64 -10.23 -3.82
CA ASN A 558 -18.80 -9.62 -3.16
C ASN A 558 -18.60 -8.13 -2.90
N THR A 559 -17.38 -7.71 -2.54
CA THR A 559 -17.04 -6.29 -2.40
C THR A 559 -17.22 -5.55 -3.73
N ALA A 560 -16.71 -6.12 -4.83
CA ALA A 560 -16.90 -5.54 -6.16
C ALA A 560 -18.39 -5.52 -6.58
N ARG A 561 -19.13 -6.60 -6.30
CA ARG A 561 -20.57 -6.72 -6.61
C ARG A 561 -21.42 -5.70 -5.84
N ALA A 562 -21.10 -5.44 -4.58
CA ALA A 562 -21.76 -4.43 -3.78
C ALA A 562 -21.64 -3.04 -4.42
N GLY A 563 -20.47 -2.71 -5.00
CA GLY A 563 -20.26 -1.47 -5.76
C GLY A 563 -21.18 -1.32 -6.99
N PHE A 564 -21.69 -2.42 -7.53
CA PHE A 564 -22.66 -2.43 -8.64
C PHE A 564 -24.12 -2.61 -8.18
N GLY A 565 -24.39 -2.61 -6.87
CA GLY A 565 -25.71 -2.88 -6.30
C GLY A 565 -26.16 -4.34 -6.44
N LEU A 566 -25.25 -5.27 -6.71
CA LEU A 566 -25.56 -6.69 -6.92
C LEU A 566 -25.48 -7.47 -5.60
N ARG A 567 -26.35 -8.47 -5.45
CA ARG A 567 -26.36 -9.39 -4.29
C ARG A 567 -25.07 -10.22 -4.20
N PRO A 568 -24.67 -10.73 -3.01
CA PRO A 568 -23.56 -11.67 -2.87
C PRO A 568 -23.61 -12.87 -3.85
N ILE A 569 -22.46 -13.25 -4.42
CA ILE A 569 -22.34 -14.19 -5.54
C ILE A 569 -22.82 -15.61 -5.18
N GLU A 570 -22.71 -15.98 -3.92
CA GLU A 570 -23.13 -17.27 -3.36
C GLU A 570 -24.65 -17.37 -3.21
N LEU A 571 -25.35 -16.25 -2.96
CA LEU A 571 -26.82 -16.22 -2.79
C LEU A 571 -27.57 -16.38 -4.11
N CYS A 572 -26.89 -16.17 -5.23
CA CYS A 572 -27.49 -16.24 -6.56
C CYS A 572 -27.04 -17.49 -7.33
N ARG A 573 -26.58 -18.53 -6.62
CA ARG A 573 -26.00 -19.74 -7.20
C ARG A 573 -27.03 -20.58 -7.98
N GLU A 574 -28.27 -20.63 -7.49
CA GLU A 574 -29.34 -21.45 -8.06
C GLU A 574 -30.09 -20.75 -9.22
N GLU A 575 -29.86 -19.45 -9.41
CA GLU A 575 -30.62 -18.62 -10.35
C GLU A 575 -30.15 -18.79 -11.81
N HIS A 576 -28.94 -19.31 -12.03
CA HIS A 576 -28.33 -19.45 -13.35
C HIS A 576 -27.53 -20.74 -13.48
N LYS A 577 -27.58 -21.39 -14.65
CA LYS A 577 -26.87 -22.66 -14.87
C LYS A 577 -25.37 -22.47 -15.04
N THR A 578 -24.95 -21.30 -15.52
CA THR A 578 -23.54 -20.99 -15.75
C THR A 578 -23.20 -19.59 -15.26
N LEU A 579 -21.93 -19.37 -14.92
CA LEU A 579 -21.41 -18.02 -14.62
C LEU A 579 -21.60 -17.05 -15.78
N LYS A 580 -21.55 -17.55 -17.03
CA LYS A 580 -21.79 -16.74 -18.24
C LYS A 580 -23.24 -16.25 -18.33
N GLU A 581 -24.21 -17.11 -18.01
CA GLU A 581 -25.62 -16.70 -17.95
C GLU A 581 -25.85 -15.68 -16.82
N LYS A 582 -25.25 -15.93 -15.66
CA LYS A 582 -25.26 -15.01 -14.52
C LYS A 582 -24.70 -13.64 -14.88
N GLN A 583 -23.49 -13.61 -15.45
CA GLN A 583 -22.83 -12.37 -15.87
C GLN A 583 -23.70 -11.57 -16.85
N LYS A 584 -24.39 -12.24 -17.79
CA LYS A 584 -25.32 -11.56 -18.70
C LYS A 584 -26.52 -10.95 -17.99
N ALA A 585 -27.14 -11.68 -17.05
CA ALA A 585 -28.29 -11.20 -16.29
C ALA A 585 -27.91 -10.02 -15.38
N GLU A 586 -26.78 -10.11 -14.70
CA GLU A 586 -26.31 -9.07 -13.78
C GLU A 586 -25.80 -7.83 -14.49
N THR A 587 -25.22 -7.99 -15.69
CA THR A 587 -24.90 -6.83 -16.53
C THR A 587 -26.18 -6.05 -16.84
N LEU A 588 -27.29 -6.74 -17.09
CA LEU A 588 -28.57 -6.08 -17.35
C LEU A 588 -29.11 -5.37 -16.10
N GLU A 589 -29.04 -6.02 -14.95
CA GLU A 589 -29.44 -5.46 -13.64
C GLU A 589 -28.61 -4.23 -13.28
N ALA A 590 -27.28 -4.30 -13.43
CA ALA A 590 -26.40 -3.18 -13.15
C ALA A 590 -26.65 -2.00 -14.10
N LEU A 591 -26.82 -2.26 -15.40
CA LEU A 591 -27.13 -1.20 -16.38
C LEU A 591 -28.45 -0.51 -16.09
N ALA A 592 -29.46 -1.24 -15.60
CA ALA A 592 -30.75 -0.67 -15.21
C ALA A 592 -30.65 0.36 -14.07
N ASN A 593 -29.55 0.33 -13.31
CA ASN A 593 -29.33 1.17 -12.13
C ASN A 593 -28.22 2.21 -12.33
N LEU A 594 -27.22 1.91 -13.15
CA LEU A 594 -25.96 2.66 -13.18
C LEU A 594 -25.65 3.30 -14.54
N ALA A 595 -26.40 2.97 -15.60
CA ALA A 595 -26.15 3.55 -16.91
C ALA A 595 -26.33 5.09 -16.87
N LYS A 596 -25.34 5.80 -17.42
CA LYS A 596 -25.34 7.26 -17.54
C LYS A 596 -25.04 7.64 -18.98
N THR A 597 -25.64 8.74 -19.43
CA THR A 597 -25.31 9.35 -20.71
C THR A 597 -23.91 9.95 -20.62
N ASN A 598 -23.11 9.78 -21.68
CA ASN A 598 -21.90 10.60 -21.81
C ASN A 598 -22.29 12.08 -21.97
N ASP A 599 -21.38 12.97 -21.60
CA ASP A 599 -21.61 14.41 -21.69
C ASP A 599 -21.92 14.84 -23.13
N GLY A 600 -22.78 15.85 -23.26
CA GLY A 600 -23.20 16.41 -24.54
C GLY A 600 -24.25 15.62 -25.33
N VAL A 601 -24.41 14.30 -25.09
CA VAL A 601 -25.28 13.42 -25.88
C VAL A 601 -26.71 13.96 -26.04
N VAL A 602 -27.36 14.35 -24.95
CA VAL A 602 -28.76 14.84 -24.99
C VAL A 602 -28.90 16.10 -25.84
N LYS A 603 -27.92 17.02 -25.76
CA LYS A 603 -27.94 18.25 -26.57
C LYS A 603 -27.73 17.95 -28.05
N SER A 604 -26.82 17.03 -28.37
CA SER A 604 -26.54 16.63 -29.74
C SER A 604 -27.73 15.91 -30.37
N LEU A 605 -28.41 15.04 -29.62
CA LEU A 605 -29.66 14.40 -30.09
C LEU A 605 -30.76 15.43 -30.35
N ASN A 606 -30.93 16.41 -29.45
CA ASN A 606 -31.88 17.50 -29.67
C ASN A 606 -31.55 18.32 -30.92
N PHE A 607 -30.27 18.65 -31.14
CA PHE A 607 -29.83 19.31 -32.36
C PHE A 607 -30.17 18.47 -33.60
N LEU A 608 -29.81 17.18 -33.63
CA LEU A 608 -30.08 16.30 -34.76
C LEU A 608 -31.58 16.22 -35.06
N LYS A 609 -32.42 16.13 -34.02
CA LYS A 609 -33.88 16.10 -34.13
C LYS A 609 -34.45 17.39 -34.69
N VAL A 610 -34.00 18.56 -34.20
CA VAL A 610 -34.44 19.88 -34.69
C VAL A 610 -33.98 20.12 -36.13
N SER A 611 -32.77 19.68 -36.47
CA SER A 611 -32.18 19.79 -37.81
C SER A 611 -32.74 18.76 -38.80
N GLY A 612 -33.66 17.88 -38.38
CA GLY A 612 -34.35 16.93 -39.25
C GLY A 612 -33.54 15.68 -39.61
N PHE A 613 -32.42 15.41 -38.91
CA PHE A 613 -31.65 14.19 -39.10
C PHE A 613 -32.40 12.96 -38.57
N LYS A 614 -32.40 11.89 -39.37
CA LYS A 614 -32.73 10.55 -38.90
C LYS A 614 -31.51 9.96 -38.20
N PHE A 615 -31.71 9.36 -37.04
CA PHE A 615 -30.68 8.65 -36.30
C PHE A 615 -31.22 7.34 -35.74
N ALA A 616 -30.35 6.33 -35.66
CA ALA A 616 -30.63 4.97 -35.21
C ALA A 616 -29.38 4.39 -34.51
N ILE A 617 -29.57 3.37 -33.67
CA ILE A 617 -28.48 2.67 -32.97
C ILE A 617 -28.04 1.46 -33.79
N SER A 618 -26.74 1.36 -34.04
CA SER A 618 -26.08 0.17 -34.61
C SER A 618 -25.13 -0.43 -33.56
N THR A 619 -25.41 -1.63 -33.08
CA THR A 619 -24.64 -2.26 -31.99
C THR A 619 -24.36 -3.74 -32.22
N THR A 620 -23.35 -4.28 -31.53
CA THR A 620 -23.15 -5.74 -31.37
C THR A 620 -23.83 -6.30 -30.12
N SER A 621 -24.26 -5.43 -29.20
CA SER A 621 -24.91 -5.86 -27.95
C SER A 621 -26.33 -6.40 -28.18
N PRO A 622 -26.82 -7.34 -27.37
CA PRO A 622 -28.22 -7.78 -27.39
C PRO A 622 -29.18 -6.61 -27.21
N LYS A 623 -30.33 -6.63 -27.92
CA LYS A 623 -31.33 -5.55 -27.83
C LYS A 623 -31.79 -5.28 -26.40
N SER A 624 -31.96 -6.33 -25.58
CA SER A 624 -32.33 -6.18 -24.17
C SER A 624 -31.37 -5.29 -23.39
N ARG A 625 -30.07 -5.36 -23.67
CA ARG A 625 -29.05 -4.52 -23.03
C ARG A 625 -29.20 -3.06 -23.43
N VAL A 626 -29.40 -2.80 -24.72
CA VAL A 626 -29.56 -1.44 -25.24
C VAL A 626 -30.81 -0.80 -24.65
N ILE A 627 -31.92 -1.52 -24.62
CA ILE A 627 -33.19 -1.05 -24.07
C ILE A 627 -33.02 -0.68 -22.58
N ALA A 628 -32.39 -1.54 -21.77
CA ALA A 628 -32.13 -1.23 -20.36
C ALA A 628 -31.30 0.06 -20.17
N CYS A 629 -30.27 0.27 -21.00
CA CYS A 629 -29.50 1.51 -20.96
C CYS A 629 -30.40 2.72 -21.31
N LEU A 630 -31.15 2.64 -22.41
CA LEU A 630 -31.99 3.74 -22.89
C LEU A 630 -33.08 4.11 -21.89
N ASP A 631 -33.72 3.12 -21.26
CA ASP A 631 -34.75 3.34 -20.23
C ASP A 631 -34.15 4.08 -19.02
N THR A 632 -33.00 3.60 -18.54
CA THR A 632 -32.29 4.18 -17.38
C THR A 632 -31.86 5.63 -17.67
N MET A 633 -31.36 5.87 -18.87
CA MET A 633 -30.90 7.19 -19.33
C MET A 633 -32.04 8.09 -19.83
N ARG A 634 -33.28 7.60 -19.85
CA ARG A 634 -34.47 8.30 -20.37
C ARG A 634 -34.35 8.75 -21.84
N LEU A 635 -33.76 7.89 -22.67
CA LEU A 635 -33.56 8.10 -24.12
C LEU A 635 -34.41 7.16 -24.98
N ALA A 636 -35.32 6.39 -24.39
CA ALA A 636 -36.18 5.46 -25.12
C ALA A 636 -37.08 6.14 -26.17
N ASP A 637 -37.53 7.38 -25.91
CA ASP A 637 -38.34 8.15 -26.85
C ASP A 637 -37.55 8.60 -28.09
N ASP A 638 -36.24 8.83 -27.95
CA ASP A 638 -35.37 9.19 -29.07
C ASP A 638 -34.94 7.95 -29.87
N PHE A 639 -34.89 6.78 -29.21
CA PHE A 639 -34.53 5.49 -29.82
C PHE A 639 -35.58 4.40 -29.55
N PRO A 640 -36.76 4.51 -30.17
CA PRO A 640 -37.75 3.44 -30.12
C PRO A 640 -37.20 2.14 -30.74
N GLN A 641 -37.80 1.00 -30.41
CA GLN A 641 -37.20 -0.32 -30.67
C GLN A 641 -36.89 -0.59 -32.15
N GLU A 642 -37.68 -0.03 -33.07
CA GLU A 642 -37.49 -0.09 -34.51
C GLU A 642 -36.20 0.58 -34.99
N LYS A 643 -35.69 1.55 -34.21
CA LYS A 643 -34.42 2.27 -34.46
C LYS A 643 -33.22 1.63 -33.79
N ILE A 644 -33.38 0.47 -33.17
CA ILE A 644 -32.29 -0.28 -32.53
C ILE A 644 -31.95 -1.47 -33.42
N HIS A 645 -30.75 -1.47 -33.99
CA HIS A 645 -30.24 -2.53 -34.84
C HIS A 645 -29.07 -3.23 -34.16
N SER A 646 -29.21 -4.54 -33.96
CA SER A 646 -28.26 -5.35 -33.21
C SER A 646 -27.72 -6.49 -34.04
N GLY A 647 -26.40 -6.50 -34.24
CA GLY A 647 -25.67 -7.62 -34.84
C GLY A 647 -25.91 -8.96 -34.15
N SER A 648 -26.21 -8.95 -32.85
CA SER A 648 -26.48 -10.17 -32.08
C SER A 648 -27.93 -10.65 -32.13
N SER A 649 -28.90 -9.73 -32.26
CA SER A 649 -30.33 -10.04 -32.11
C SER A 649 -31.08 -10.08 -33.44
N ASP A 650 -30.57 -9.37 -34.45
CA ASP A 650 -31.29 -9.14 -35.70
C ASP A 650 -30.83 -10.04 -36.86
N PHE A 651 -29.88 -10.94 -36.62
CA PHE A 651 -29.26 -11.82 -37.60
C PHE A 651 -29.15 -13.24 -37.06
N ASP A 652 -29.37 -14.23 -37.91
CA ASP A 652 -29.15 -15.65 -37.64
C ASP A 652 -28.33 -16.29 -38.78
N PRO A 653 -27.07 -16.69 -38.55
CA PRO A 653 -26.32 -16.52 -37.31
C PRO A 653 -25.98 -15.04 -37.03
N PRO A 654 -25.67 -14.68 -35.75
CA PRO A 654 -25.24 -13.35 -35.38
C PRO A 654 -24.11 -12.76 -36.25
N ARG A 655 -24.19 -11.47 -36.54
CA ARG A 655 -23.22 -10.68 -37.35
C ARG A 655 -22.62 -9.58 -36.50
N PHE A 656 -21.38 -9.75 -36.04
CA PHE A 656 -20.70 -8.78 -35.18
C PHE A 656 -19.79 -7.84 -35.99
N LYS A 657 -19.69 -6.57 -35.54
CA LYS A 657 -18.65 -5.62 -35.98
C LYS A 657 -17.27 -6.31 -35.86
N PRO A 658 -16.38 -6.24 -36.87
CA PRO A 658 -16.35 -5.29 -37.97
C PRO A 658 -17.17 -5.68 -39.23
N ALA A 659 -18.00 -6.73 -39.20
CA ALA A 659 -18.88 -7.00 -40.33
C ALA A 659 -19.83 -5.80 -40.59
N PRO A 660 -20.08 -5.40 -41.84
CA PRO A 660 -20.84 -4.17 -42.17
C PRO A 660 -22.36 -4.33 -42.01
N ASP A 661 -22.85 -5.57 -41.83
CA ASP A 661 -24.25 -5.96 -41.91
C ASP A 661 -25.19 -5.10 -41.04
N VAL A 662 -24.76 -4.72 -39.83
CA VAL A 662 -25.60 -3.95 -38.90
C VAL A 662 -25.80 -2.50 -39.34
N TYR A 663 -24.79 -1.87 -39.95
CA TYR A 663 -24.92 -0.52 -40.53
C TYR A 663 -25.78 -0.53 -41.79
N LEU A 664 -25.60 -1.52 -42.66
CA LEU A 664 -26.43 -1.69 -43.85
C LEU A 664 -27.90 -1.90 -43.48
N LYS A 665 -28.17 -2.66 -42.42
CA LYS A 665 -29.52 -2.86 -41.89
C LYS A 665 -30.12 -1.57 -41.32
N ALA A 666 -29.35 -0.81 -40.55
CA ALA A 666 -29.82 0.46 -39.97
C ALA A 666 -30.15 1.50 -41.05
N ALA A 667 -29.27 1.67 -42.05
CA ALA A 667 -29.51 2.57 -43.17
C ALA A 667 -30.76 2.17 -43.97
N ALA A 668 -30.92 0.87 -44.26
CA ALA A 668 -32.09 0.35 -44.96
C ALA A 668 -33.40 0.56 -44.18
N ALA A 669 -33.38 0.41 -42.85
CA ALA A 669 -34.56 0.65 -42.01
C ALA A 669 -34.99 2.12 -41.99
N GLU A 670 -34.04 3.04 -42.12
CA GLU A 670 -34.29 4.48 -42.21
C GLU A 670 -34.55 4.96 -43.65
N GLU A 671 -34.58 4.03 -44.62
CA GLU A 671 -34.78 4.28 -46.06
C GLU A 671 -33.75 5.26 -46.66
N VAL A 672 -32.49 5.16 -46.21
CA VAL A 672 -31.37 5.99 -46.69
C VAL A 672 -30.22 5.13 -47.18
N GLY A 673 -29.47 5.63 -48.17
CA GLY A 673 -28.22 5.02 -48.60
C GLY A 673 -27.15 5.14 -47.52
N VAL A 674 -26.35 4.09 -47.33
CA VAL A 674 -25.26 4.11 -46.34
C VAL A 674 -24.19 5.17 -46.67
N GLU A 675 -24.00 5.45 -47.96
CA GLU A 675 -23.17 6.52 -48.50
C GLU A 675 -23.69 7.93 -48.24
N ALA A 676 -24.88 8.07 -47.64
CA ALA A 676 -25.44 9.32 -47.14
C ALA A 676 -25.50 9.37 -45.61
N CYS A 677 -25.00 8.34 -44.92
CA CYS A 677 -25.03 8.23 -43.46
C CYS A 677 -23.76 8.79 -42.80
N ILE A 678 -23.90 9.15 -41.52
CA ILE A 678 -22.80 9.50 -40.62
C ILE A 678 -22.76 8.44 -39.52
N ALA A 679 -21.60 7.84 -39.26
CA ALA A 679 -21.38 6.92 -38.15
C ALA A 679 -20.62 7.61 -37.03
N VAL A 680 -21.05 7.41 -35.78
CA VAL A 680 -20.34 7.83 -34.57
C VAL A 680 -19.90 6.57 -33.82
N GLU A 681 -18.60 6.37 -33.63
CA GLU A 681 -18.03 5.13 -33.09
C GLU A 681 -16.89 5.36 -32.11
N ASP A 682 -16.90 4.61 -31.01
CA ASP A 682 -15.89 4.62 -29.95
C ASP A 682 -14.96 3.40 -30.00
N SER A 683 -15.07 2.56 -31.03
CA SER A 683 -14.32 1.31 -31.11
C SER A 683 -13.71 1.06 -32.49
N LEU A 684 -12.52 0.44 -32.51
CA LEU A 684 -11.84 0.05 -33.76
C LEU A 684 -12.70 -0.87 -34.63
N SER A 685 -13.42 -1.82 -34.01
CA SER A 685 -14.32 -2.72 -34.74
C SER A 685 -15.51 -1.99 -35.34
N GLY A 686 -16.00 -0.94 -34.66
CA GLY A 686 -17.11 -0.12 -35.12
C GLY A 686 -16.72 0.77 -36.29
N VAL A 687 -15.60 1.48 -36.16
CA VAL A 687 -14.97 2.21 -37.28
C VAL A 687 -14.76 1.28 -38.48
N GLY A 688 -14.21 0.07 -38.24
CA GLY A 688 -14.03 -0.93 -39.29
C GLY A 688 -15.34 -1.35 -39.98
N SER A 689 -16.42 -1.53 -39.21
CA SER A 689 -17.75 -1.87 -39.72
C SER A 689 -18.36 -0.73 -40.55
N ALA A 690 -18.27 0.52 -40.07
CA ALA A 690 -18.75 1.69 -40.80
C ALA A 690 -17.97 1.91 -42.11
N ALA A 691 -16.64 1.75 -42.07
CA ALA A 691 -15.78 1.83 -43.25
C ALA A 691 -16.12 0.76 -44.28
N ASP A 692 -16.22 -0.51 -43.87
CA ASP A 692 -16.57 -1.63 -44.74
C ASP A 692 -18.02 -1.53 -45.28
N ALA A 693 -18.92 -0.87 -44.56
CA ALA A 693 -20.28 -0.59 -45.01
C ALA A 693 -20.34 0.55 -46.04
N GLY A 694 -19.27 1.34 -46.17
CA GLY A 694 -19.24 2.48 -47.09
C GLY A 694 -19.95 3.72 -46.56
N VAL A 695 -20.01 3.89 -45.23
CA VAL A 695 -20.59 5.07 -44.58
C VAL A 695 -19.92 6.35 -45.08
N ALA A 696 -20.68 7.42 -45.29
CA ALA A 696 -20.18 8.67 -45.88
C ALA A 696 -19.11 9.33 -45.00
N LEU A 697 -19.44 9.55 -43.72
CA LEU A 697 -18.59 10.16 -42.71
C LEU A 697 -18.50 9.28 -41.47
N ILE A 698 -17.29 9.05 -40.96
CA ILE A 698 -17.03 8.28 -39.74
C ILE A 698 -16.42 9.22 -38.71
N VAL A 699 -17.16 9.50 -37.65
CA VAL A 699 -16.73 10.28 -36.49
C VAL A 699 -16.30 9.31 -35.39
N GLY A 700 -15.02 9.33 -35.04
CA GLY A 700 -14.53 8.65 -33.84
C GLY A 700 -14.92 9.43 -32.59
N TYR A 701 -15.23 8.71 -31.51
CA TYR A 701 -15.59 9.31 -30.23
C TYR A 701 -14.70 8.78 -29.11
N VAL A 702 -14.02 9.67 -28.39
CA VAL A 702 -13.11 9.31 -27.28
C VAL A 702 -13.53 9.85 -25.91
N GLY A 703 -14.74 10.41 -25.79
CA GLY A 703 -15.30 10.85 -24.51
C GLY A 703 -15.97 9.74 -23.69
N GLY A 704 -15.90 8.49 -24.13
CA GLY A 704 -16.49 7.36 -23.39
C GLY A 704 -15.67 7.06 -22.12
N GLY A 705 -16.34 6.89 -20.97
CA GLY A 705 -15.66 6.69 -19.67
C GLY A 705 -14.79 5.44 -19.54
N HIS A 706 -14.74 4.57 -20.55
CA HIS A 706 -13.83 3.43 -20.64
C HIS A 706 -12.47 3.79 -21.27
N ILE A 707 -12.34 5.00 -21.83
CA ILE A 707 -11.11 5.54 -22.41
C ILE A 707 -10.53 6.52 -21.40
N THR A 708 -9.35 6.19 -20.84
CA THR A 708 -8.70 7.05 -19.84
C THR A 708 -8.06 8.28 -20.49
N ALA A 709 -7.80 9.33 -19.70
CA ALA A 709 -7.19 10.56 -20.21
C ALA A 709 -5.80 10.33 -20.83
N GLU A 710 -5.07 9.33 -20.32
CA GLU A 710 -3.72 8.96 -20.78
C GLU A 710 -3.75 8.18 -22.09
N ALA A 711 -4.74 7.29 -22.27
CA ALA A 711 -4.91 6.50 -23.49
C ALA A 711 -5.53 7.30 -24.64
N LEU A 712 -6.08 8.47 -24.34
CA LEU A 712 -6.97 9.24 -25.20
C LEU A 712 -6.36 9.56 -26.58
N ASP A 713 -5.14 10.09 -26.62
CA ASP A 713 -4.47 10.44 -27.87
C ASP A 713 -4.11 9.21 -28.71
N GLY A 714 -3.60 8.15 -28.08
CA GLY A 714 -3.27 6.91 -28.79
C GLY A 714 -4.50 6.17 -29.29
N TYR A 715 -5.61 6.24 -28.54
CA TYR A 715 -6.88 5.65 -28.95
C TYR A 715 -7.50 6.42 -30.13
N ALA A 716 -7.48 7.75 -30.09
CA ALA A 716 -7.90 8.59 -31.21
C ALA A 716 -7.10 8.28 -32.49
N GLU A 717 -5.77 8.18 -32.38
CA GLU A 717 -4.90 7.77 -33.49
C GLU A 717 -5.25 6.39 -34.04
N ALA A 718 -5.57 5.42 -33.16
CA ALA A 718 -5.96 4.08 -33.58
C ALA A 718 -7.31 4.08 -34.33
N LEU A 719 -8.29 4.90 -33.90
CA LEU A 719 -9.56 5.08 -34.61
C LEU A 719 -9.33 5.69 -36.00
N LEU A 720 -8.47 6.72 -36.10
CA LEU A 720 -8.08 7.34 -37.39
C LEU A 720 -7.35 6.36 -38.31
N ALA A 721 -6.53 5.45 -37.76
CA ALA A 721 -5.71 4.51 -38.54
C ALA A 721 -6.52 3.36 -39.18
N GLY A 722 -7.74 3.09 -38.72
CA GLY A 722 -8.64 2.16 -39.41
C GLY A 722 -8.21 0.69 -39.44
N GLY A 723 -7.35 0.24 -38.52
CA GLY A 723 -6.71 -1.09 -38.56
C GLY A 723 -7.63 -2.32 -38.51
N LYS A 724 -8.96 -2.13 -38.49
CA LYS A 724 -9.98 -3.20 -38.54
C LYS A 724 -10.89 -3.14 -39.77
N SER A 725 -10.74 -2.17 -40.66
CA SER A 725 -11.40 -2.15 -41.96
C SER A 725 -10.59 -2.93 -42.99
N LYS A 726 -11.25 -3.43 -44.04
CA LYS A 726 -10.58 -4.18 -45.12
C LYS A 726 -9.76 -3.29 -46.05
N ASN A 727 -10.17 -2.03 -46.20
CA ASN A 727 -9.51 -1.05 -47.06
C ASN A 727 -8.54 -0.13 -46.30
N GLY A 728 -8.39 -0.31 -44.99
CA GLY A 728 -7.54 0.53 -44.14
C GLY A 728 -8.12 1.92 -43.85
N ARG A 729 -9.37 2.20 -44.24
CA ARG A 729 -10.06 3.45 -43.88
C ARG A 729 -10.38 3.46 -42.38
N GLY A 730 -10.03 4.53 -41.70
CA GLY A 730 -10.39 4.79 -40.30
C GLY A 730 -11.48 5.86 -40.15
N ALA A 731 -11.56 6.44 -38.96
CA ALA A 731 -12.37 7.62 -38.73
C ALA A 731 -11.83 8.80 -39.55
N ASP A 732 -12.73 9.64 -40.03
CA ASP A 732 -12.39 10.85 -40.79
C ASP A 732 -12.01 12.00 -39.83
N VAL A 733 -12.61 11.99 -38.63
CA VAL A 733 -12.35 12.93 -37.53
C VAL A 733 -12.66 12.24 -36.21
N VAL A 734 -11.96 12.62 -35.13
CA VAL A 734 -12.25 12.14 -33.77
C VAL A 734 -12.58 13.33 -32.88
N ILE A 735 -13.62 13.21 -32.06
CA ILE A 735 -14.04 14.22 -31.07
C ILE A 735 -14.11 13.61 -29.67
N ARG A 736 -13.98 14.45 -28.65
CA ARG A 736 -14.12 14.05 -27.24
C ARG A 736 -15.47 14.47 -26.64
N ASP A 737 -15.91 15.70 -26.89
CA ASP A 737 -17.21 16.19 -26.44
C ASP A 737 -18.28 15.92 -27.50
N MET A 738 -19.43 15.34 -27.12
CA MET A 738 -20.52 15.14 -28.08
C MET A 738 -21.14 16.46 -28.54
N GLU A 739 -21.02 17.55 -27.79
CA GLU A 739 -21.50 18.89 -28.20
C GLU A 739 -20.76 19.43 -29.44
N ASP A 740 -19.64 18.81 -29.82
CA ASP A 740 -18.89 19.13 -31.05
C ASP A 740 -19.44 18.42 -32.30
N LEU A 741 -20.24 17.37 -32.12
CA LEU A 741 -20.83 16.61 -33.22
C LEU A 741 -21.66 17.48 -34.19
N PRO A 742 -22.54 18.40 -33.72
CA PRO A 742 -23.26 19.33 -34.61
C PRO A 742 -22.36 20.13 -35.55
N SER A 743 -21.23 20.64 -35.06
CA SER A 743 -20.28 21.42 -35.86
C SER A 743 -19.64 20.56 -36.95
N VAL A 744 -19.22 19.35 -36.61
CA VAL A 744 -18.67 18.36 -37.55
C VAL A 744 -19.69 18.00 -38.64
N VAL A 745 -20.94 17.72 -38.23
CA VAL A 745 -22.03 17.34 -39.14
C VAL A 745 -22.37 18.47 -40.12
N ASN A 746 -22.53 19.70 -39.63
CA ASN A 746 -22.85 20.85 -40.47
C ASN A 746 -21.76 21.12 -41.50
N THR A 747 -20.48 21.06 -41.09
CA THR A 747 -19.38 21.25 -42.04
C THR A 747 -19.35 20.18 -43.11
N PHE A 748 -19.58 18.92 -42.75
CA PHE A 748 -19.67 17.87 -43.76
C PHE A 748 -20.82 18.11 -44.74
N LEU A 749 -21.96 18.63 -44.28
CA LEU A 749 -23.07 19.03 -45.16
C LEU A 749 -22.67 20.18 -46.09
N ASP A 750 -22.04 21.23 -45.57
CA ASP A 750 -21.59 22.39 -46.36
C ASP A 750 -20.63 21.94 -47.46
N MET A 751 -19.65 21.08 -47.13
CA MET A 751 -18.73 20.48 -48.10
C MET A 751 -19.46 19.70 -49.21
N ARG A 752 -20.51 18.95 -48.86
CA ARG A 752 -21.33 18.18 -49.81
C ARG A 752 -22.19 19.08 -50.70
N MET A 753 -22.65 20.22 -50.19
CA MET A 753 -23.50 21.16 -50.91
C MET A 753 -22.71 22.07 -51.86
N ASP A 754 -21.52 22.52 -51.44
CA ASP A 754 -20.73 23.50 -52.18
C ASP A 754 -19.98 22.90 -53.38
N ASP A 755 -19.50 21.65 -53.27
CA ASP A 755 -18.86 20.95 -54.40
C ASP A 755 -18.92 19.41 -54.23
N PRO A 756 -19.86 18.74 -54.91
CA PRO A 756 -20.01 17.28 -54.86
C PRO A 756 -18.77 16.49 -55.33
N THR A 757 -17.82 17.14 -56.04
CA THR A 757 -16.62 16.50 -56.60
C THR A 757 -15.37 16.61 -55.74
N THR A 758 -15.33 17.51 -54.75
CA THR A 758 -14.24 17.59 -53.75
C THR A 758 -14.50 16.77 -52.49
N CYS A 759 -15.71 16.25 -52.30
CA CYS A 759 -15.99 15.18 -51.34
C CYS A 759 -15.49 13.82 -51.87
N ASP A 760 -14.20 13.70 -52.16
CA ASP A 760 -13.60 12.38 -52.37
C ASP A 760 -13.56 11.65 -51.03
N ARG A 761 -13.90 10.36 -51.03
CA ARG A 761 -14.12 9.57 -49.79
C ARG A 761 -12.87 9.47 -48.91
N ASP A 762 -11.72 9.88 -49.43
CA ASP A 762 -10.41 9.69 -48.85
C ASP A 762 -9.87 10.94 -48.13
N HIS A 763 -10.51 12.12 -48.22
CA HIS A 763 -10.02 13.32 -47.54
C HIS A 763 -11.10 14.39 -47.23
N PHE A 764 -11.59 14.41 -45.99
CA PHE A 764 -12.34 15.55 -45.45
C PHE A 764 -11.40 16.52 -44.71
N ASP A 765 -11.42 17.80 -45.08
CA ASP A 765 -10.62 18.84 -44.41
C ASP A 765 -11.38 19.44 -43.22
N PHE A 766 -11.27 18.78 -42.06
CA PHE A 766 -11.81 19.28 -40.80
C PHE A 766 -10.87 20.26 -40.06
N GLU A 767 -9.78 20.73 -40.68
CA GLU A 767 -8.89 21.71 -40.04
C GLU A 767 -9.60 23.05 -39.81
N LYS A 768 -10.49 23.42 -40.73
CA LYS A 768 -11.17 24.73 -40.71
C LYS A 768 -12.24 24.86 -39.63
N ILE A 769 -12.72 23.74 -39.07
CA ILE A 769 -13.76 23.74 -38.04
C ILE A 769 -13.20 23.83 -36.62
N ARG A 770 -11.88 23.65 -36.45
CA ARG A 770 -11.22 23.67 -35.13
C ARG A 770 -11.63 24.87 -34.24
N PRO A 771 -11.75 26.12 -34.75
CA PRO A 771 -12.15 27.25 -33.90
C PRO A 771 -13.61 27.21 -33.42
N ALA A 772 -14.45 26.36 -34.02
CA ALA A 772 -15.86 26.20 -33.70
C ALA A 772 -16.15 24.99 -32.79
N LEU A 773 -15.10 24.25 -32.39
CA LEU A 773 -15.19 23.13 -31.46
C LEU A 773 -14.91 23.59 -30.02
N ARG A 774 -15.57 22.94 -29.08
CA ARG A 774 -15.49 23.19 -27.63
C ARG A 774 -14.32 22.45 -27.01
N ASP A 775 -14.02 21.25 -27.51
CA ASP A 775 -12.92 20.42 -27.02
C ASP A 775 -11.97 20.03 -28.18
N ARG A 776 -10.95 19.25 -27.84
CA ARG A 776 -9.93 18.73 -28.74
C ARG A 776 -10.54 17.83 -29.82
N CYS A 777 -9.96 17.93 -31.01
CA CYS A 777 -10.28 17.14 -32.18
C CYS A 777 -9.00 16.56 -32.81
N TRP A 778 -9.09 15.36 -33.39
CA TRP A 778 -8.00 14.69 -34.09
C TRP A 778 -8.37 14.43 -35.56
N THR A 779 -7.41 14.65 -36.45
CA THR A 779 -7.51 14.45 -37.91
C THR A 779 -6.26 13.72 -38.41
N THR A 780 -6.31 13.20 -39.65
CA THR A 780 -5.18 12.50 -40.29
C THR A 780 -4.03 13.43 -40.69
N ALA A 781 -4.24 14.75 -40.72
CA ALA A 781 -3.23 15.77 -41.06
C ALA A 781 -2.30 16.18 -39.90
N GLY A 782 -2.52 15.65 -38.68
CA GLY A 782 -1.66 15.85 -37.51
C GLY A 782 -2.38 16.41 -36.28
N LYS A 783 -1.76 16.21 -35.11
CA LYS A 783 -2.20 16.75 -33.80
C LYS A 783 -1.84 18.22 -33.66
N THR A 784 -2.78 19.09 -33.28
CA THR A 784 -2.44 20.40 -32.66
C THR A 784 -3.56 20.97 -31.78
N GLY A 785 -3.16 21.44 -30.59
CA GLY A 785 -3.79 22.54 -29.83
C GLY A 785 -5.03 22.22 -29.00
N VAL A 786 -4.91 22.29 -27.67
CA VAL A 786 -6.04 22.62 -26.78
C VAL A 786 -6.49 24.02 -27.17
N VAL A 787 -7.75 24.20 -27.57
CA VAL A 787 -8.35 25.53 -27.45
C VAL A 787 -8.51 25.72 -25.95
N GLU A 788 -7.71 26.61 -25.35
CA GLU A 788 -8.02 27.13 -24.00
C GLU A 788 -9.32 27.92 -24.13
N VAL A 789 -10.44 27.21 -24.18
CA VAL A 789 -11.68 27.74 -23.66
C VAL A 789 -11.51 27.56 -22.15
N GLU A 790 -11.36 28.67 -21.43
CA GLU A 790 -11.58 28.68 -19.98
C GLU A 790 -12.87 27.90 -19.74
N ASP A 791 -12.76 26.70 -19.21
CA ASP A 791 -13.90 25.91 -18.80
C ASP A 791 -14.61 26.73 -17.71
N PRO A 792 -15.80 27.32 -17.96
CA PRO A 792 -16.52 28.05 -16.94
C PRO A 792 -17.17 27.10 -15.93
N ASN A 793 -17.01 25.78 -16.10
CA ASN A 793 -17.69 24.78 -15.32
C ASN A 793 -16.86 23.48 -15.19
N PRO A 794 -15.88 23.42 -14.28
CA PRO A 794 -15.11 22.21 -14.05
C PRO A 794 -16.08 21.09 -13.61
N ARG A 795 -16.25 20.07 -14.44
CA ARG A 795 -16.99 18.85 -14.11
C ARG A 795 -16.05 17.68 -13.92
#